data_AF-A0A9P0PEQ5-F1
#
_entry.id   AF-A0A9P0PEQ5-F1
#
_cell.length_a   1.000
_cell.length_b   1.000
_cell.length_c   1.000
_cell.angle_alpha   90.00
_cell.angle_beta   90.00
_cell.angle_gamma   90.00
#
_symmetry.space_group_name_H-M   'P 1'
#
loop_
_entity.id
_entity.type
_entity.pdbx_description
1 polymer ?
#
loop_
_entity_poly.entity_id
_entity_poly.type
_entity_poly.pdbx_seq_one_letter_code
_entity_poly.pdbx_strand_id
1 'polypeptide(L)'
;MSGLPAVPPRRTSSPTKSNKQQLTPLQTLLQMGFPKHRAEKALAATGHKGAQQATEWLLAHVNDPLLDDNSPREYILYACPTGAFLQKLQNFWDKSKTMCGWNGCHNYSPHITLVSFFKVPDEDSLQLTQGLHKVMERQGAKLNEPLKLETYTSPSFMGFFVAEEHADYLKRIAMQFVKEVSNAIISDTYEQFDALTACFPWCTTTTARCIPKGSRSISLDPNVKSLHLSLAYQFPNTHYMTLKSLVEEIDADMSGSWELRLYSRDPRVNGKQVHKAIRGYSAIEADELDLRVGDCLYINGEALANTSDGWVEGTSAQTGQCGLLPSSYVERTCEMDAWTLHACISLDEDPLNNKRAPFSIGDSFSSSRCKQQQVHRQSSMASTCTANAPLAEPERLSRPPSRDYENLMDLKIAADQCSSSLEIGGISSDGGGGGVRNLFLMRHGERVDFVFGSWALHCFDQSGEYVRKDLNMPEKVPRREMGAEGFLLDSPLTNIGLHEALLVGEGLLANGLRVDHVYSSPSLRCVQTADAVLRGLGVKQHVLVRVEPGLFEWTGWYQDAAAGQPDWMEAQELQQAGYHVDRAYRPHVHHQHLKDTTETCEEYYRRKANVCKGILEDNPSGSILIVGHSSTLETCSYELLGRSPRQPEEMMKLLRKIPYCALTHLTCDPDTGGKWTVVQTHAPPLSVTHSTNQTFDTKILQNYTD
;
A
#
# COMPACT_ATOMS: atom_id res chain seq x y z
N MET A 1 -65.37 -39.27 -0.90
CA MET A 1 -64.28 -38.44 -1.45
C MET A 1 -63.88 -37.46 -0.35
N SER A 2 -62.84 -37.77 0.45
CA SER A 2 -61.41 -37.50 0.19
C SER A 2 -61.16 -35.98 0.15
N GLY A 3 -60.54 -35.32 1.13
CA GLY A 3 -59.41 -35.70 1.98
C GLY A 3 -58.17 -34.93 1.50
N LEU A 4 -57.45 -34.26 2.42
CA LEU A 4 -55.99 -34.02 2.45
C LEU A 4 -55.67 -33.09 3.65
N PRO A 5 -54.46 -33.18 4.26
CA PRO A 5 -54.29 -33.22 5.71
C PRO A 5 -53.53 -32.02 6.30
N ALA A 6 -53.65 -31.87 7.62
CA ALA A 6 -52.95 -30.88 8.44
C ALA A 6 -51.43 -31.11 8.48
N VAL A 7 -50.68 -30.01 8.34
CA VAL A 7 -49.22 -29.94 8.50
C VAL A 7 -48.88 -29.93 10.01
N PRO A 8 -47.88 -30.71 10.48
CA PRO A 8 -47.52 -30.77 11.90
C PRO A 8 -46.78 -29.51 12.37
N PRO A 9 -46.78 -29.20 13.69
CA PRO A 9 -46.15 -28.00 14.22
C PRO A 9 -44.63 -28.08 14.07
N ARG A 10 -44.03 -27.10 13.38
CA ARG A 10 -42.58 -26.92 13.37
C ARG A 10 -42.12 -26.64 14.80
N ARG A 11 -41.26 -27.53 15.31
CA ARG A 11 -40.53 -27.36 16.57
C ARG A 11 -39.83 -26.00 16.57
N THR A 12 -40.12 -25.18 17.59
CA THR A 12 -39.32 -24.02 17.97
C THR A 12 -37.98 -24.51 18.49
N SER A 13 -36.93 -24.45 17.68
CA SER A 13 -35.56 -24.47 18.17
C SER A 13 -35.16 -23.06 18.56
N SER A 14 -34.87 -22.86 19.84
CA SER A 14 -34.21 -21.69 20.42
C SER A 14 -32.99 -21.24 19.62
N PRO A 15 -32.64 -19.94 19.63
CA PRO A 15 -31.56 -19.40 18.79
C PRO A 15 -30.22 -19.89 19.33
N THR A 16 -29.61 -20.85 18.64
CA THR A 16 -28.19 -21.14 18.79
C THR A 16 -27.41 -19.97 18.21
N LYS A 17 -26.71 -19.23 19.10
CA LYS A 17 -25.69 -18.24 18.74
C LYS A 17 -24.77 -18.83 17.67
N SER A 18 -24.83 -18.30 16.45
CA SER A 18 -23.86 -18.62 15.41
C SER A 18 -22.53 -17.97 15.78
N ASN A 19 -21.59 -18.79 16.24
CA ASN A 19 -20.18 -18.42 16.31
C ASN A 19 -19.71 -18.09 14.88
N LYS A 20 -19.56 -16.80 14.55
CA LYS A 20 -18.81 -16.39 13.37
C LYS A 20 -17.36 -16.84 13.59
N GLN A 21 -16.94 -17.95 12.98
CA GLN A 21 -15.53 -18.31 12.94
C GLN A 21 -14.78 -17.17 12.25
N GLN A 22 -13.88 -16.51 12.99
CA GLN A 22 -12.98 -15.52 12.41
C GLN A 22 -12.05 -16.24 11.44
N LEU A 23 -12.08 -15.82 10.16
CA LEU A 23 -11.17 -16.31 9.15
C LEU A 23 -9.73 -15.94 9.52
N THR A 24 -8.78 -16.84 9.28
CA THR A 24 -7.37 -16.53 9.49
C THR A 24 -6.90 -15.47 8.48
N PRO A 25 -5.81 -14.72 8.77
CA PRO A 25 -5.24 -13.78 7.82
C PRO A 25 -4.93 -14.42 6.46
N LEU A 26 -4.41 -15.64 6.45
CA LEU A 26 -4.16 -16.41 5.23
C LEU A 26 -5.45 -16.71 4.47
N GLN A 27 -6.49 -17.20 5.14
CA GLN A 27 -7.79 -17.46 4.51
C GLN A 27 -8.40 -16.19 3.90
N THR A 28 -8.24 -15.06 4.59
CA THR A 28 -8.70 -13.76 4.10
C THR A 28 -7.98 -13.37 2.80
N LEU A 29 -6.65 -13.50 2.75
CA LEU A 29 -5.86 -13.21 1.54
C LEU A 29 -6.19 -14.15 0.37
N LEU A 30 -6.40 -15.44 0.66
CA LEU A 30 -6.84 -16.41 -0.34
C LEU A 30 -8.23 -16.05 -0.90
N GLN A 31 -9.15 -15.61 -0.04
CA GLN A 31 -10.48 -15.16 -0.45
C GLN A 31 -10.42 -13.86 -1.27
N MET A 32 -9.40 -13.02 -1.06
CA MET A 32 -9.11 -11.84 -1.89
C MET A 32 -8.47 -12.18 -3.24
N GLY A 33 -8.21 -13.48 -3.51
CA GLY A 33 -7.68 -13.95 -4.78
C GLY A 33 -6.15 -13.94 -4.87
N PHE A 34 -5.43 -13.65 -3.78
CA PHE A 34 -3.97 -13.76 -3.80
C PHE A 34 -3.54 -15.24 -3.84
N PRO A 35 -2.58 -15.60 -4.73
CA PRO A 35 -1.99 -16.93 -4.71
C PRO A 35 -1.42 -17.29 -3.34
N LYS A 36 -1.57 -18.54 -2.92
CA LYS A 36 -1.17 -19.01 -1.58
C LYS A 36 0.28 -18.65 -1.23
N HIS A 37 1.22 -18.91 -2.14
CA HIS A 37 2.65 -18.62 -1.89
C HIS A 37 2.92 -17.13 -1.67
N ARG A 38 2.26 -16.24 -2.42
CA ARG A 38 2.36 -14.79 -2.22
C ARG A 38 1.73 -14.36 -0.89
N ALA A 39 0.58 -14.92 -0.55
CA ALA A 39 -0.09 -14.62 0.72
C ALA A 39 0.77 -15.02 1.92
N GLU A 40 1.37 -16.22 1.89
CA GLU A 40 2.28 -16.70 2.93
C GLU A 40 3.55 -15.84 3.01
N LYS A 41 4.15 -15.51 1.86
CA LYS A 41 5.31 -14.61 1.78
C LYS A 41 5.02 -13.23 2.37
N ALA A 42 3.86 -12.66 2.08
CA ALA A 42 3.45 -11.37 2.60
C ALA A 42 3.18 -11.40 4.11
N LEU A 43 2.55 -12.47 4.60
CA LEU A 43 2.34 -12.67 6.04
C LEU A 43 3.69 -12.81 6.77
N ALA A 44 4.61 -13.60 6.22
CA ALA A 44 5.97 -13.74 6.75
C ALA A 44 6.73 -12.39 6.72
N ALA A 45 6.66 -11.65 5.62
CA ALA A 45 7.32 -10.35 5.48
C ALA A 45 6.75 -9.27 6.40
N THR A 46 5.50 -9.40 6.84
CA THR A 46 4.82 -8.45 7.73
C THR A 46 4.73 -8.89 9.19
N GLY A 47 5.24 -10.09 9.51
CA GLY A 47 5.26 -10.61 10.88
C GLY A 47 3.90 -11.11 11.35
N HIS A 48 3.04 -11.57 10.44
CA HIS A 48 1.67 -12.03 10.72
C HIS A 48 0.79 -11.00 11.45
N LYS A 49 1.07 -9.70 11.26
CA LYS A 49 0.32 -8.60 11.90
C LYS A 49 -1.14 -8.49 11.44
N GLY A 50 -1.48 -9.11 10.31
CA GLY A 50 -2.85 -9.21 9.81
C GLY A 50 -2.92 -9.27 8.29
N ALA A 51 -4.12 -9.57 7.77
CA ALA A 51 -4.36 -9.62 6.33
C ALA A 51 -4.20 -8.24 5.67
N GLN A 52 -4.51 -7.16 6.40
CA GLN A 52 -4.39 -5.79 5.88
C GLN A 52 -2.93 -5.44 5.57
N GLN A 53 -2.01 -5.58 6.54
CA GLN A 53 -0.60 -5.26 6.32
C GLN A 53 0.01 -6.15 5.24
N ALA A 54 -0.35 -7.45 5.20
CA ALA A 54 0.09 -8.36 4.15
C ALA A 54 -0.44 -7.94 2.76
N THR A 55 -1.68 -7.44 2.66
CA THR A 55 -2.23 -6.89 1.43
C THR A 55 -1.46 -5.65 0.98
N GLU A 56 -1.23 -4.69 1.88
CA GLU A 56 -0.45 -3.48 1.59
C GLU A 56 0.96 -3.82 1.13
N TRP A 57 1.60 -4.81 1.77
CA TRP A 57 2.91 -5.32 1.38
C TRP A 57 2.87 -5.90 -0.04
N LEU A 58 1.87 -6.73 -0.37
CA LEU A 58 1.70 -7.31 -1.71
C LEU A 58 1.50 -6.23 -2.79
N LEU A 59 0.75 -5.19 -2.48
CA LEU A 59 0.53 -4.07 -3.39
C LEU A 59 1.82 -3.26 -3.60
N ALA A 60 2.60 -3.03 -2.55
CA ALA A 60 3.90 -2.36 -2.65
C ALA A 60 4.92 -3.17 -3.45
N HIS A 61 4.87 -4.50 -3.34
CA HIS A 61 5.78 -5.43 -4.02
C HIS A 61 5.25 -5.94 -5.36
N VAL A 62 4.16 -5.37 -5.90
CA VAL A 62 3.56 -5.83 -7.16
C VAL A 62 4.52 -5.78 -8.37
N ASN A 63 5.53 -4.92 -8.29
CA ASN A 63 6.58 -4.76 -9.29
C ASN A 63 7.93 -5.35 -8.84
N ASP A 64 7.98 -6.08 -7.72
CA ASP A 64 9.17 -6.78 -7.25
C ASP A 64 9.46 -7.98 -8.18
N PRO A 65 10.62 -8.00 -8.88
CA PRO A 65 10.98 -9.11 -9.76
C PRO A 65 11.09 -10.47 -9.04
N LEU A 66 11.32 -10.45 -7.72
CA LEU A 66 11.52 -11.62 -6.86
C LEU A 66 10.29 -11.91 -5.97
N LEU A 67 9.14 -11.30 -6.26
CA LEU A 67 7.91 -11.55 -5.50
C LEU A 67 7.54 -13.05 -5.48
N ASP A 68 7.70 -13.74 -6.62
CA ASP A 68 7.38 -15.17 -6.77
C ASP A 68 8.54 -16.11 -6.42
N ASP A 69 9.69 -15.59 -5.98
CA ASP A 69 10.80 -16.43 -5.53
C ASP A 69 10.38 -17.24 -4.28
N ASN A 70 10.78 -18.51 -4.20
CA ASN A 70 10.51 -19.38 -3.07
C ASN A 70 11.71 -19.51 -2.11
N SER A 71 12.68 -18.60 -2.19
CA SER A 71 13.81 -18.54 -1.28
C SER A 71 13.34 -18.39 0.16
N PRO A 72 13.79 -19.24 1.10
CA PRO A 72 13.37 -19.15 2.50
C PRO A 72 13.89 -17.86 3.14
N ARG A 73 13.05 -17.27 4.00
CA ARG A 73 13.37 -16.07 4.76
C ARG A 73 14.31 -16.40 5.92
N GLU A 74 15.17 -15.46 6.29
CA GLU A 74 16.12 -15.61 7.40
C GLU A 74 15.53 -15.02 8.69
N TYR A 75 15.57 -15.82 9.76
CA TYR A 75 15.03 -15.50 11.08
C TYR A 75 16.13 -15.51 12.14
N ILE A 76 15.92 -14.75 13.21
CA ILE A 76 16.87 -14.65 14.31
C ILE A 76 16.15 -14.33 15.63
N LEU A 77 16.61 -14.92 16.73
CA LEU A 77 16.04 -14.72 18.06
C LEU A 77 17.03 -14.00 18.97
N TYR A 78 16.62 -12.84 19.47
CA TYR A 78 17.40 -11.99 20.35
C TYR A 78 16.77 -11.84 21.73
N ALA A 79 17.61 -11.64 22.74
CA ALA A 79 17.23 -10.96 23.97
C ALA A 79 17.69 -9.49 23.89
N CYS A 80 16.77 -8.56 24.03
CA CYS A 80 17.00 -7.12 23.91
C CYS A 80 16.79 -6.44 25.26
N PRO A 81 17.72 -5.57 25.71
CA PRO A 81 17.52 -4.79 26.92
C PRO A 81 16.46 -3.72 26.68
N THR A 82 15.74 -3.34 27.74
CA THR A 82 14.75 -2.26 27.72
C THR A 82 15.00 -1.25 28.85
N GLY A 83 14.14 -0.24 28.95
CA GLY A 83 14.22 0.76 30.03
C GLY A 83 15.48 1.62 30.02
N ALA A 84 15.96 1.99 31.21
CA ALA A 84 17.07 2.93 31.40
C ALA A 84 18.41 2.40 30.87
N PHE A 85 18.65 1.09 30.95
CA PHE A 85 19.86 0.48 30.42
C PHE A 85 19.95 0.62 28.91
N LEU A 86 18.84 0.37 28.19
CA LEU A 86 18.78 0.61 26.75
C LEU A 86 19.10 2.07 26.38
N GLN A 87 18.61 3.05 27.14
CA GLN A 87 18.92 4.47 26.89
C GLN A 87 20.42 4.76 27.03
N LYS A 88 21.10 4.15 28.02
CA LYS A 88 22.57 4.27 28.17
C LYS A 88 23.31 3.66 26.99
N LEU A 89 22.89 2.49 26.52
CA LEU A 89 23.46 1.83 25.35
C LEU A 89 23.24 2.66 24.07
N GLN A 90 22.09 3.30 23.91
CA GLN A 90 21.81 4.22 22.81
C GLN A 90 22.66 5.50 22.86
N ASN A 91 22.89 6.04 24.06
CA ASN A 91 23.80 7.17 24.23
C ASN A 91 25.24 6.79 23.88
N PHE A 92 25.70 5.59 24.29
CA PHE A 92 26.99 5.06 23.88
C PHE A 92 27.08 4.91 22.36
N TRP A 93 26.03 4.38 21.73
CA TRP A 93 25.93 4.22 20.28
C TRP A 93 26.12 5.54 19.54
N ASP A 94 25.39 6.58 19.93
CA ASP A 94 25.49 7.89 19.28
C ASP A 94 26.86 8.55 19.49
N LYS A 95 27.39 8.50 20.72
CA LYS A 95 28.71 9.04 21.03
C LYS A 95 29.80 8.29 20.25
N SER A 96 29.75 6.96 20.22
CA SER A 96 30.75 6.16 19.53
C SER A 96 30.69 6.35 18.01
N LYS A 97 29.50 6.45 17.39
CA LYS A 97 29.35 6.83 15.97
C LYS A 97 29.94 8.22 15.69
N THR A 98 29.66 9.19 16.56
CA THR A 98 30.12 10.59 16.38
C THR A 98 31.64 10.74 16.56
N MET A 99 32.21 10.06 17.55
CA MET A 99 33.63 10.22 17.91
C MET A 99 34.56 9.29 17.14
N CYS A 100 34.09 8.10 16.77
CA CYS A 100 34.91 7.01 16.22
C CYS A 100 34.43 6.52 14.85
N GLY A 101 33.34 7.09 14.31
CA GLY A 101 32.74 6.65 13.05
C GLY A 101 32.00 5.32 13.15
N TRP A 102 31.68 4.75 11.99
CA TRP A 102 30.96 3.47 11.91
C TRP A 102 31.83 2.30 12.37
N ASN A 103 31.26 1.38 13.14
CA ASN A 103 31.91 0.15 13.62
C ASN A 103 30.91 -1.00 13.47
N GLY A 104 31.33 -2.24 13.66
CA GLY A 104 30.49 -3.40 13.42
C GLY A 104 29.20 -3.41 14.23
N CYS A 105 29.24 -2.90 15.47
CA CYS A 105 28.08 -2.85 16.34
C CYS A 105 26.99 -1.97 15.74
N HIS A 106 27.36 -0.86 15.06
CA HIS A 106 26.44 0.11 14.43
C HIS A 106 25.40 -0.48 13.45
N ASN A 107 25.56 -1.75 13.04
CA ASN A 107 24.59 -2.44 12.19
C ASN A 107 23.39 -2.99 12.98
N TYR A 108 23.44 -3.13 14.31
CA TYR A 108 22.39 -3.77 15.11
C TYR A 108 22.12 -3.04 16.43
N SER A 109 20.86 -2.76 16.75
CA SER A 109 20.48 -2.32 18.10
C SER A 109 21.00 -3.27 19.18
N PRO A 110 21.24 -2.79 20.41
CA PRO A 110 21.81 -3.61 21.48
C PRO A 110 21.00 -4.89 21.72
N HIS A 111 21.66 -6.04 21.71
CA HIS A 111 21.03 -7.35 21.82
C HIS A 111 22.02 -8.43 22.28
N ILE A 112 21.49 -9.56 22.72
CA ILE A 112 22.18 -10.83 22.93
C ILE A 112 21.60 -11.85 21.94
N THR A 113 22.45 -12.48 21.14
CA THR A 113 22.02 -13.50 20.16
C THR A 113 21.78 -14.85 20.82
N LEU A 114 20.51 -15.28 20.88
CA LEU A 114 20.11 -16.57 21.45
C LEU A 114 20.09 -17.69 20.41
N VAL A 115 19.58 -17.40 19.22
CA VAL A 115 19.60 -18.29 18.06
C VAL A 115 20.13 -17.47 16.90
N SER A 116 21.18 -17.96 16.23
CA SER A 116 21.79 -17.27 15.07
C SER A 116 20.87 -17.33 13.85
N PHE A 117 21.20 -16.63 12.76
CA PHE A 117 20.37 -16.67 11.55
C PHE A 117 20.10 -18.10 11.08
N PHE A 118 18.82 -18.42 10.88
CA PHE A 118 18.34 -19.68 10.31
C PHE A 118 17.30 -19.41 9.23
N LYS A 119 17.15 -20.35 8.29
CA LYS A 119 16.26 -20.21 7.13
C LYS A 119 14.98 -21.02 7.34
N VAL A 120 13.84 -20.39 7.09
CA VAL A 120 12.52 -21.02 7.20
C VAL A 120 11.65 -20.64 5.99
N PRO A 121 10.93 -21.59 5.38
CA PRO A 121 9.92 -21.29 4.37
C PRO A 121 8.84 -20.33 4.88
N ASP A 122 8.25 -19.54 4.00
CA ASP A 122 7.25 -18.56 4.42
C ASP A 122 5.99 -19.21 5.02
N GLU A 123 5.62 -20.44 4.61
CA GLU A 123 4.49 -21.21 5.15
C GLU A 123 4.67 -21.61 6.63
N ASP A 124 5.91 -21.78 7.09
CA ASP A 124 6.25 -22.23 8.44
C ASP A 124 6.54 -21.07 9.42
N SER A 125 6.39 -19.83 8.95
CA SER A 125 6.78 -18.63 9.69
C SER A 125 5.92 -18.39 10.95
N LEU A 126 4.64 -18.78 10.92
CA LEU A 126 3.73 -18.62 12.07
C LEU A 126 4.10 -19.55 13.23
N GLN A 127 4.58 -20.77 12.92
CA GLN A 127 5.00 -21.78 13.89
C GLN A 127 6.15 -21.26 14.75
N LEU A 128 6.99 -20.36 14.22
CA LEU A 128 8.08 -19.73 14.98
C LEU A 128 7.53 -18.87 16.13
N THR A 129 6.60 -17.96 15.83
CA THR A 129 5.97 -17.10 16.84
C THR A 129 5.20 -17.92 17.86
N GLN A 130 4.41 -18.91 17.41
CA GLN A 130 3.68 -19.81 18.30
C GLN A 130 4.60 -20.63 19.19
N GLY A 131 5.70 -21.16 18.64
CA GLY A 131 6.71 -21.90 19.39
C GLY A 131 7.35 -21.04 20.49
N LEU A 132 7.67 -19.78 20.18
CA LEU A 132 8.21 -18.84 21.18
C LEU A 132 7.22 -18.56 22.31
N HIS A 133 5.93 -18.31 21.99
CA HIS A 133 4.90 -18.12 23.01
C HIS A 133 4.74 -19.35 23.89
N LYS A 134 4.69 -20.56 23.32
CA LYS A 134 4.61 -21.82 24.08
C LYS A 134 5.80 -22.02 25.02
N VAL A 135 7.00 -21.62 24.61
CA VAL A 135 8.18 -21.67 25.50
C VAL A 135 8.04 -20.69 26.66
N MET A 136 7.54 -19.49 26.39
CA MET A 136 7.37 -18.44 27.40
C MET A 136 6.21 -18.69 28.38
N GLU A 137 5.23 -19.50 28.00
CA GLU A 137 4.15 -19.94 28.90
C GLU A 137 4.60 -21.01 29.91
N ARG A 138 5.78 -21.62 29.72
CA ARG A 138 6.30 -22.63 30.65
C ARG A 138 6.80 -21.99 31.94
N GLN A 139 6.60 -22.69 33.05
CA GLN A 139 7.11 -22.26 34.35
C GLN A 139 8.64 -22.09 34.30
N GLY A 140 9.12 -20.96 34.81
CA GLY A 140 10.55 -20.63 34.86
C GLY A 140 11.12 -20.03 33.57
N ALA A 141 10.29 -19.62 32.62
CA ALA A 141 10.71 -18.89 31.42
C ALA A 141 10.83 -17.37 31.62
N LYS A 142 10.53 -16.86 32.82
CA LYS A 142 10.71 -15.44 33.22
C LYS A 142 11.92 -15.25 34.13
N LEU A 143 12.55 -14.08 34.03
CA LEU A 143 13.63 -13.60 34.86
C LEU A 143 13.06 -13.15 36.19
N ASN A 144 13.65 -13.65 37.26
CA ASN A 144 13.29 -13.31 38.64
C ASN A 144 14.25 -12.27 39.24
N GLU A 145 15.37 -12.01 38.56
CA GLU A 145 16.41 -11.08 38.97
C GLU A 145 17.08 -10.45 37.72
N PRO A 146 17.71 -9.27 37.85
CA PRO A 146 18.42 -8.61 36.76
C PRO A 146 19.53 -9.48 36.16
N LEU A 147 19.68 -9.45 34.83
CA LEU A 147 20.75 -10.18 34.16
C LEU A 147 22.11 -9.59 34.51
N LYS A 148 22.89 -10.31 35.30
CA LYS A 148 24.28 -9.94 35.61
C LYS A 148 25.16 -9.95 34.35
N LEU A 149 25.79 -8.80 34.10
CA LEU A 149 26.62 -8.53 32.94
C LEU A 149 28.06 -8.20 33.36
N GLU A 150 29.04 -8.83 32.72
CA GLU A 150 30.47 -8.65 32.98
C GLU A 150 31.13 -7.89 31.84
N THR A 151 31.70 -6.74 32.14
CA THR A 151 32.38 -5.90 31.15
C THR A 151 33.63 -6.58 30.62
N TYR A 152 33.78 -6.62 29.30
CA TYR A 152 34.97 -7.11 28.63
C TYR A 152 35.42 -6.15 27.54
N THR A 153 36.71 -5.82 27.55
CA THR A 153 37.33 -4.92 26.57
C THR A 153 38.62 -5.53 26.06
N SER A 154 38.76 -5.63 24.74
CA SER A 154 39.98 -5.99 24.04
C SER A 154 40.19 -5.05 22.84
N PRO A 155 41.40 -5.01 22.25
CA PRO A 155 41.68 -4.17 21.09
C PRO A 155 40.75 -4.39 19.88
N SER A 156 40.12 -5.56 19.77
CA SER A 156 39.25 -5.93 18.64
C SER A 156 37.76 -6.03 18.98
N PHE A 157 37.40 -6.01 20.27
CA PHE A 157 36.03 -6.25 20.73
C PHE A 157 35.79 -5.62 22.10
N MET A 158 34.64 -4.98 22.28
CA MET A 158 34.13 -4.49 23.56
C MET A 158 32.66 -4.88 23.71
N GLY A 159 32.28 -5.30 24.92
CA GLY A 159 30.92 -5.71 25.21
C GLY A 159 30.73 -6.18 26.64
N PHE A 160 29.54 -6.71 26.89
CA PHE A 160 29.19 -7.33 28.16
C PHE A 160 28.97 -8.82 27.94
N PHE A 161 29.65 -9.67 28.71
CA PHE A 161 29.34 -11.08 28.79
C PHE A 161 28.24 -11.33 29.82
N VAL A 162 27.35 -12.26 29.52
CA VAL A 162 26.35 -12.69 30.51
C VAL A 162 27.05 -13.63 31.50
N ALA A 163 26.92 -13.36 32.80
CA ALA A 163 27.46 -14.25 33.83
C ALA A 163 26.92 -15.68 33.65
N GLU A 164 27.75 -16.69 33.94
CA GLU A 164 27.48 -18.10 33.62
C GLU A 164 26.11 -18.58 34.15
N GLU A 165 25.77 -18.19 35.39
CA GLU A 165 24.50 -18.50 36.06
C GLU A 165 23.26 -18.07 35.25
N HIS A 166 23.30 -16.88 34.65
CA HIS A 166 22.24 -16.32 33.83
C HIS A 166 22.35 -16.72 32.35
N ALA A 167 23.56 -17.01 31.87
CA ALA A 167 23.77 -17.47 30.50
C ALA A 167 23.10 -18.83 30.28
N ASP A 168 23.20 -19.74 31.25
CA ASP A 168 22.54 -21.05 31.19
C ASP A 168 21.02 -20.94 31.12
N TYR A 169 20.46 -19.94 31.80
CA TYR A 169 19.04 -19.64 31.73
C TYR A 169 18.59 -19.26 30.31
N LEU A 170 19.26 -18.29 29.68
CA LEU A 170 18.96 -17.86 28.32
C LEU A 170 19.21 -18.97 27.28
N LYS A 171 20.25 -19.78 27.47
CA LYS A 171 20.51 -20.98 26.65
C LYS A 171 19.38 -22.00 26.75
N ARG A 172 18.81 -22.23 27.95
CA ARG A 172 17.66 -23.13 28.12
C ARG A 172 16.45 -22.64 27.32
N ILE A 173 16.15 -21.35 27.33
CA ILE A 173 15.08 -20.76 26.51
C ILE A 173 15.37 -21.02 25.02
N ALA A 174 16.58 -20.73 24.55
CA ALA A 174 16.98 -20.96 23.17
C ALA A 174 16.84 -22.43 22.75
N MET A 175 17.32 -23.37 23.57
CA MET A 175 17.21 -24.81 23.33
C MET A 175 15.75 -25.28 23.28
N GLN A 176 14.90 -24.77 24.18
CA GLN A 176 13.48 -25.10 24.18
C GLN A 176 12.76 -24.55 22.96
N PHE A 177 13.10 -23.33 22.53
CA PHE A 177 12.57 -22.75 21.29
C PHE A 177 12.95 -23.58 20.08
N VAL A 178 14.23 -23.94 19.92
CA VAL A 178 14.69 -24.81 18.83
C VAL A 178 13.94 -26.15 18.84
N LYS A 179 13.78 -26.77 20.01
CA LYS A 179 13.06 -28.04 20.15
C LYS A 179 11.57 -27.91 19.77
N GLU A 180 10.90 -26.87 20.27
CA GLU A 180 9.47 -26.65 20.02
C GLU A 180 9.19 -26.41 18.53
N VAL A 181 9.97 -25.53 17.91
CA VAL A 181 9.86 -25.20 16.48
C VAL A 181 10.17 -26.41 15.60
N SER A 182 11.23 -27.16 15.90
CA SER A 182 11.59 -28.36 15.15
C SER A 182 10.46 -29.39 15.20
N ASN A 183 9.87 -29.60 16.38
CA ASN A 183 8.77 -30.55 16.54
C ASN A 183 7.51 -30.11 15.79
N ALA A 184 7.14 -28.83 15.85
CA ALA A 184 5.96 -28.31 15.18
C ALA A 184 6.04 -28.52 13.65
N ILE A 185 7.17 -28.15 13.05
CA ILE A 185 7.36 -28.21 11.59
C ILE A 185 7.49 -29.66 11.10
N ILE A 186 8.12 -30.53 11.90
CA ILE A 186 8.15 -31.97 11.61
C ILE A 186 6.74 -32.59 11.72
N SER A 187 5.97 -32.26 12.76
CA SER A 187 4.63 -32.83 12.98
C SER A 187 3.63 -32.42 11.89
N ASP A 188 3.62 -31.15 11.47
CA ASP A 188 2.78 -30.65 10.38
C ASP A 188 3.02 -31.41 9.07
N THR A 189 4.27 -31.85 8.85
CA THR A 189 4.63 -32.67 7.69
C THR A 189 3.95 -34.05 7.72
N TYR A 190 3.86 -34.69 8.90
CA TYR A 190 3.24 -36.02 9.04
C TYR A 190 1.71 -35.98 8.92
N GLU A 191 1.03 -34.96 9.45
CA GLU A 191 -0.43 -34.85 9.36
C GLU A 191 -0.92 -34.67 7.90
N GLN A 192 -0.15 -33.97 7.05
CA GLN A 192 -0.45 -33.88 5.61
C GLN A 192 -0.38 -35.25 4.89
N PHE A 193 0.54 -36.14 5.30
CA PHE A 193 0.64 -37.48 4.73
C PHE A 193 -0.50 -38.41 5.17
N ASP A 194 -0.97 -38.29 6.41
CA ASP A 194 -2.12 -39.07 6.90
C ASP A 194 -3.44 -38.60 6.26
N ALA A 195 -3.62 -37.30 6.03
CA ALA A 195 -4.78 -36.76 5.31
C ALA A 195 -4.86 -37.25 3.85
N LEU A 196 -3.72 -37.34 3.15
CA LEU A 196 -3.65 -37.92 1.80
C LEU A 196 -3.93 -39.42 1.79
N THR A 197 -3.47 -40.14 2.83
CA THR A 197 -3.72 -41.59 3.00
C THR A 197 -5.19 -41.88 3.30
N ALA A 198 -5.87 -41.00 4.05
CA ALA A 198 -7.30 -41.10 4.33
C ALA A 198 -8.19 -40.77 3.12
N CYS A 199 -7.75 -39.89 2.23
CA CYS A 199 -8.51 -39.46 1.05
C CYS A 199 -8.36 -40.39 -0.17
N PHE A 200 -7.31 -41.21 -0.22
CA PHE A 200 -7.05 -42.13 -1.35
C PHE A 200 -6.69 -43.56 -0.87
N PRO A 201 -7.69 -44.35 -0.41
CA PRO A 201 -7.46 -45.67 0.18
C PRO A 201 -6.87 -46.72 -0.78
N TRP A 202 -6.92 -46.49 -2.10
CA TRP A 202 -6.41 -47.44 -3.10
C TRP A 202 -4.91 -47.27 -3.44
N CYS A 203 -4.23 -46.28 -2.84
CA CYS A 203 -2.78 -46.13 -2.97
C CYS A 203 -1.98 -46.93 -1.93
N THR A 204 -2.60 -47.79 -1.12
CA THR A 204 -1.97 -48.42 0.06
C THR A 204 -1.26 -49.75 -0.19
N THR A 205 -0.71 -49.97 -1.39
CA THR A 205 0.14 -51.16 -1.64
C THR A 205 1.53 -50.73 -2.06
N THR A 206 2.25 -50.03 -1.18
CA THR A 206 3.71 -50.14 -0.93
C THR A 206 4.09 -49.21 0.23
N THR A 207 3.76 -49.58 1.47
CA THR A 207 4.32 -48.92 2.66
C THR A 207 5.21 -49.91 3.42
N ALA A 208 6.48 -50.00 3.01
CA ALA A 208 7.60 -50.32 3.88
C ALA A 208 8.91 -50.17 3.09
N ARG A 209 9.77 -49.24 3.49
CA ARG A 209 11.13 -48.97 2.97
C ARG A 209 11.26 -48.04 1.75
N CYS A 210 10.62 -46.89 1.78
CA CYS A 210 11.15 -45.69 1.15
C CYS A 210 10.85 -44.50 2.08
N ILE A 211 11.77 -44.16 2.98
CA ILE A 211 11.81 -42.79 3.52
C ILE A 211 12.25 -41.94 2.32
N PRO A 212 11.42 -41.02 1.79
CA PRO A 212 11.93 -40.08 0.80
C PRO A 212 13.03 -39.27 1.49
N LYS A 213 14.23 -39.25 0.91
CA LYS A 213 15.28 -38.31 1.31
C LYS A 213 14.78 -36.89 1.02
N GLY A 214 14.08 -36.31 1.98
CA GLY A 214 13.44 -35.00 1.84
C GLY A 214 12.58 -34.64 3.04
N SER A 215 12.90 -35.12 4.25
CA SER A 215 12.34 -34.54 5.48
C SER A 215 12.62 -33.04 5.44
N ARG A 216 11.56 -32.22 5.53
CA ARG A 216 11.67 -30.76 5.68
C ARG A 216 12.35 -30.47 7.03
N SER A 217 13.67 -30.52 7.04
CA SER A 217 14.49 -30.24 8.21
C SER A 217 15.05 -28.83 8.08
N ILE A 218 14.54 -27.93 8.90
CA ILE A 218 15.15 -26.63 9.14
C ILE A 218 16.40 -26.81 10.02
N SER A 219 17.50 -26.13 9.67
CA SER A 219 18.72 -26.13 10.48
C SER A 219 18.63 -25.01 11.51
N LEU A 220 18.28 -25.34 12.75
CA LEU A 220 18.26 -24.41 13.88
C LEU A 220 19.22 -24.89 14.95
N ASP A 221 20.19 -24.05 15.27
CA ASP A 221 21.15 -24.33 16.33
C ASP A 221 21.08 -23.24 17.40
N PRO A 222 20.83 -23.59 18.68
CA PRO A 222 20.90 -22.62 19.76
C PRO A 222 22.34 -22.12 19.91
N ASN A 223 22.50 -20.85 20.27
CA ASN A 223 23.82 -20.30 20.55
C ASN A 223 24.34 -20.83 21.89
N VAL A 224 25.21 -21.84 21.81
CA VAL A 224 25.83 -22.47 22.99
C VAL A 224 27.14 -21.80 23.43
N LYS A 225 27.62 -20.80 22.67
CA LYS A 225 28.83 -20.03 23.01
C LYS A 225 28.57 -19.09 24.20
N SER A 226 29.60 -18.39 24.65
CA SER A 226 29.45 -17.33 25.65
C SER A 226 28.51 -16.24 25.12
N LEU A 227 27.37 -16.10 25.77
CA LEU A 227 26.37 -15.08 25.44
C LEU A 227 26.92 -13.72 25.82
N HIS A 228 26.78 -12.77 24.90
CA HIS A 228 27.30 -11.42 25.09
C HIS A 228 26.45 -10.40 24.35
N LEU A 229 26.46 -9.18 24.88
CA LEU A 229 26.00 -7.97 24.21
C LEU A 229 27.23 -7.24 23.66
N SER A 230 27.27 -7.07 22.35
CA SER A 230 28.37 -6.34 21.69
C SER A 230 28.13 -4.84 21.77
N LEU A 231 29.19 -4.07 22.07
CA LEU A 231 29.17 -2.60 22.05
C LEU A 231 30.02 -2.03 20.92
N ALA A 232 31.19 -2.63 20.66
CA ALA A 232 32.05 -2.20 19.56
C ALA A 232 32.89 -3.38 19.08
N TYR A 233 33.01 -3.52 17.76
CA TYR A 233 33.95 -4.45 17.12
C TYR A 233 34.24 -3.94 15.70
N GLN A 234 35.25 -4.49 15.01
CA GLN A 234 35.68 -4.02 13.68
C GLN A 234 35.97 -2.50 13.64
N PHE A 235 36.68 -1.99 14.65
CA PHE A 235 37.12 -0.59 14.72
C PHE A 235 38.66 -0.51 14.64
N PRO A 236 39.23 0.60 14.14
CA PRO A 236 40.68 0.82 14.17
C PRO A 236 41.22 0.91 15.60
N ASN A 237 42.43 0.38 15.84
CA ASN A 237 43.09 0.42 17.16
C ASN A 237 43.27 1.86 17.70
N THR A 238 43.31 2.87 16.83
CA THR A 238 43.37 4.29 17.22
C THR A 238 42.14 4.74 18.01
N HIS A 239 40.99 4.09 17.83
CA HIS A 239 39.74 4.41 18.52
C HIS A 239 39.60 3.68 19.86
N TYR A 240 40.51 2.75 20.19
CA TYR A 240 40.40 1.88 21.36
C TYR A 240 40.24 2.66 22.67
N MET A 241 41.11 3.64 22.94
CA MET A 241 41.06 4.38 24.21
C MET A 241 39.77 5.19 24.37
N THR A 242 39.31 5.81 23.28
CA THR A 242 38.05 6.57 23.26
C THR A 242 36.85 5.66 23.51
N LEU A 243 36.77 4.52 22.80
CA LEU A 243 35.68 3.56 22.98
C LEU A 243 35.70 2.94 24.38
N LYS A 244 36.88 2.59 24.89
CA LYS A 244 37.04 2.03 26.24
C LYS A 244 36.50 2.99 27.30
N SER A 245 36.86 4.28 27.23
CA SER A 245 36.34 5.30 28.15
C SER A 245 34.82 5.41 28.08
N LEU A 246 34.22 5.28 26.89
CA LEU A 246 32.76 5.33 26.73
C LEU A 246 32.07 4.08 27.31
N VAL A 247 32.69 2.90 27.21
CA VAL A 247 32.17 1.66 27.82
C VAL A 247 32.19 1.76 29.35
N GLU A 248 33.25 2.34 29.92
CA GLU A 248 33.38 2.55 31.37
C GLU A 248 32.32 3.51 31.95
N GLU A 249 31.65 4.34 31.12
CA GLU A 249 30.51 5.18 31.54
C GLU A 249 29.19 4.39 31.68
N ILE A 250 29.14 3.15 31.18
CA ILE A 250 27.92 2.34 31.18
C ILE A 250 27.89 1.49 32.44
N ASP A 251 26.90 1.74 33.28
CA ASP A 251 26.62 0.91 34.45
C ASP A 251 25.87 -0.38 34.03
N ALA A 252 26.59 -1.50 34.10
CA ALA A 252 26.08 -2.82 33.73
C ALA A 252 25.04 -3.35 34.75
N ASP A 253 25.02 -2.85 35.98
CA ASP A 253 24.10 -3.29 37.03
C ASP A 253 22.66 -2.76 36.80
N MET A 254 22.49 -1.83 35.87
CA MET A 254 21.19 -1.29 35.48
C MET A 254 20.37 -2.19 34.53
N SER A 255 20.88 -3.39 34.18
CA SER A 255 20.32 -4.36 33.22
C SER A 255 19.04 -5.08 33.71
N GLY A 256 18.09 -4.34 34.26
CA GLY A 256 16.93 -4.89 34.96
C GLY A 256 15.82 -5.49 34.09
N SER A 257 15.63 -5.01 32.86
CA SER A 257 14.48 -5.39 32.03
C SER A 257 14.88 -5.84 30.63
N TRP A 258 14.29 -6.95 30.20
CA TRP A 258 14.63 -7.59 28.93
C TRP A 258 13.41 -8.14 28.20
N GLU A 259 13.51 -8.22 26.88
CA GLU A 259 12.48 -8.79 26.01
C GLU A 259 13.11 -9.76 25.01
N LEU A 260 12.43 -10.87 24.75
CA LEU A 260 12.71 -11.72 23.61
C LEU A 260 12.08 -11.12 22.36
N ARG A 261 12.88 -11.00 21.30
CA ARG A 261 12.42 -10.49 20.01
C ARG A 261 12.80 -11.44 18.89
N LEU A 262 11.79 -11.94 18.18
CA LEU A 262 11.96 -12.73 16.96
C LEU A 262 11.90 -11.79 15.77
N TYR A 263 13.00 -11.70 15.03
CA TYR A 263 13.08 -10.91 13.82
C TYR A 263 13.22 -11.80 12.59
N SER A 264 12.89 -11.23 11.44
CA SER A 264 13.25 -11.77 10.14
C SER A 264 13.77 -10.67 9.22
N ARG A 265 14.58 -11.04 8.24
CA ARG A 265 15.09 -10.12 7.23
C ARG A 265 14.94 -10.68 5.83
N ASP A 266 14.89 -9.78 4.86
CA ASP A 266 14.84 -10.16 3.46
C ASP A 266 16.18 -10.76 3.00
N PRO A 267 16.22 -11.91 2.31
CA PRO A 267 17.47 -12.52 1.86
C PRO A 267 18.35 -11.60 1.00
N ARG A 268 17.75 -10.59 0.33
CA ARG A 268 18.46 -9.61 -0.52
C ARG A 268 19.44 -8.72 0.24
N VAL A 269 19.32 -8.62 1.57
CA VAL A 269 20.27 -7.87 2.39
C VAL A 269 21.65 -8.54 2.47
N ASN A 270 21.74 -9.83 2.19
CA ASN A 270 23.01 -10.57 2.31
C ASN A 270 24.08 -9.98 1.39
N GLY A 271 25.19 -9.52 1.98
CA GLY A 271 26.29 -8.87 1.28
C GLY A 271 26.05 -7.40 0.92
N LYS A 272 24.93 -6.80 1.35
CA LYS A 272 24.60 -5.38 1.15
C LYS A 272 24.55 -4.63 2.48
N GLN A 273 24.70 -3.31 2.42
CA GLN A 273 24.53 -2.39 3.54
C GLN A 273 23.13 -1.76 3.50
N VAL A 274 22.51 -1.56 4.65
CA VAL A 274 21.23 -0.86 4.75
C VAL A 274 21.46 0.64 4.83
N HIS A 275 20.79 1.38 3.96
CA HIS A 275 20.81 2.83 3.91
C HIS A 275 19.40 3.38 4.03
N LYS A 276 19.27 4.59 4.58
CA LYS A 276 18.02 5.31 4.71
C LYS A 276 18.01 6.49 3.76
N ALA A 277 16.93 6.66 3.01
CA ALA A 277 16.74 7.84 2.18
C ALA A 277 16.51 9.08 3.06
N ILE A 278 17.43 10.05 2.98
CA ILE A 278 17.35 11.33 3.69
C ILE A 278 16.68 12.41 2.85
N ARG A 279 16.55 12.18 1.53
CA ARG A 279 15.87 13.06 0.57
C ARG A 279 14.98 12.23 -0.35
N GLY A 280 13.86 12.82 -0.74
CA GLY A 280 12.99 12.23 -1.76
C GLY A 280 13.60 12.39 -3.15
N TYR A 281 13.39 11.40 -3.99
CA TYR A 281 13.83 11.40 -5.39
C TYR A 281 12.76 10.72 -6.24
N SER A 282 12.40 11.33 -7.37
CA SER A 282 11.49 10.73 -8.33
C SER A 282 12.31 10.29 -9.54
N ALA A 283 12.24 9.00 -9.88
CA ALA A 283 12.93 8.42 -11.00
C ALA A 283 12.53 9.14 -12.30
N ILE A 284 13.53 9.64 -13.01
CA ILE A 284 13.39 10.31 -14.31
C ILE A 284 13.47 9.25 -15.41
N GLU A 285 14.51 8.42 -15.33
CA GLU A 285 14.77 7.32 -16.26
C GLU A 285 14.23 5.98 -15.73
N ALA A 286 14.03 5.02 -16.63
CA ALA A 286 13.39 3.75 -16.31
C ALA A 286 14.24 2.81 -15.43
N ASP A 287 15.55 3.05 -15.38
CA ASP A 287 16.52 2.33 -14.56
C ASP A 287 16.79 3.02 -13.21
N GLU A 288 16.19 4.18 -12.96
CA GLU A 288 16.29 4.88 -11.68
C GLU A 288 15.26 4.40 -10.65
N LEU A 289 15.60 4.55 -9.37
CA LEU A 289 14.78 4.13 -8.24
C LEU A 289 14.13 5.33 -7.54
N ASP A 290 12.80 5.29 -7.41
CA ASP A 290 12.06 6.25 -6.58
C ASP A 290 12.48 6.12 -5.11
N LEU A 291 12.76 7.26 -4.47
CA LEU A 291 13.10 7.34 -3.05
C LEU A 291 12.06 8.19 -2.31
N ARG A 292 11.53 7.68 -1.19
CA ARG A 292 10.81 8.50 -0.22
C ARG A 292 11.66 8.69 1.03
N VAL A 293 11.58 9.88 1.63
CA VAL A 293 12.31 10.17 2.86
C VAL A 293 11.92 9.16 3.93
N GLY A 294 12.90 8.43 4.44
CA GLY A 294 12.73 7.40 5.45
C GLY A 294 12.79 5.96 4.94
N ASP A 295 12.71 5.74 3.62
CA ASP A 295 12.78 4.40 3.03
C ASP A 295 14.14 3.73 3.29
N CYS A 296 14.12 2.41 3.42
CA CYS A 296 15.32 1.61 3.64
C CYS A 296 15.74 0.92 2.34
N LEU A 297 17.04 0.96 2.05
CA LEU A 297 17.61 0.53 0.79
C LEU A 297 18.76 -0.44 1.03
N TYR A 298 18.81 -1.52 0.26
CA TYR A 298 19.94 -2.44 0.22
C TYR A 298 20.91 -2.01 -0.87
N ILE A 299 22.09 -1.52 -0.47
CA ILE A 299 23.10 -0.97 -1.38
C ILE A 299 24.41 -1.74 -1.18
N ASN A 300 25.11 -2.08 -2.28
CA ASN A 300 26.43 -2.66 -2.17
C ASN A 300 27.43 -1.59 -1.68
N GLY A 301 28.06 -1.83 -0.54
CA GLY A 301 28.98 -0.87 0.09
C GLY A 301 30.24 -0.58 -0.74
N GLU A 302 30.75 -1.56 -1.49
CA GLU A 302 31.91 -1.37 -2.38
C GLU A 302 31.53 -0.55 -3.61
N ALA A 303 30.34 -0.83 -4.19
CA ALA A 303 29.82 -0.05 -5.32
C ALA A 303 29.58 1.42 -4.92
N LEU A 304 29.04 1.64 -3.71
CA LEU A 304 28.81 2.97 -3.16
C LEU A 304 30.11 3.74 -2.92
N ALA A 305 31.16 3.06 -2.44
CA ALA A 305 32.46 3.71 -2.19
C ALA A 305 33.22 4.05 -3.47
N ASN A 306 32.98 3.30 -4.55
CA ASN A 306 33.71 3.42 -5.81
C ASN A 306 32.93 4.14 -6.93
N THR A 307 31.73 4.64 -6.65
CA THR A 307 30.96 5.42 -7.64
C THR A 307 31.71 6.69 -8.03
N SER A 308 31.80 6.95 -9.34
CA SER A 308 32.52 8.10 -9.90
C SER A 308 31.60 9.25 -10.31
N ASP A 309 30.35 8.94 -10.65
CA ASP A 309 29.32 9.87 -11.10
C ASP A 309 28.31 10.21 -10.00
N GLY A 310 28.41 9.56 -8.82
CA GLY A 310 27.52 9.80 -7.69
C GLY A 310 26.23 8.98 -7.73
N TRP A 311 26.12 8.01 -8.65
CA TRP A 311 24.99 7.10 -8.75
C TRP A 311 25.36 5.69 -8.31
N VAL A 312 24.41 5.00 -7.69
CA VAL A 312 24.62 3.63 -7.20
C VAL A 312 23.35 2.80 -7.37
N GLU A 313 23.52 1.53 -7.70
CA GLU A 313 22.41 0.59 -7.71
C GLU A 313 21.98 0.23 -6.28
N GLY A 314 20.68 0.28 -6.01
CA GLY A 314 20.10 -0.14 -4.75
C GLY A 314 18.78 -0.88 -4.94
N THR A 315 18.36 -1.57 -3.88
CA THR A 315 17.06 -2.25 -3.83
C THR A 315 16.23 -1.66 -2.70
N SER A 316 15.01 -1.21 -2.98
CA SER A 316 14.08 -0.73 -1.94
C SER A 316 13.59 -1.90 -1.09
N ALA A 317 13.70 -1.79 0.22
CA ALA A 317 13.15 -2.77 1.17
C ALA A 317 11.62 -2.71 1.24
N GLN A 318 11.02 -1.57 0.88
CA GLN A 318 9.58 -1.33 0.93
C GLN A 318 8.84 -1.82 -0.33
N THR A 319 9.51 -1.83 -1.49
CA THR A 319 8.88 -2.21 -2.77
C THR A 319 9.55 -3.39 -3.44
N GLY A 320 10.74 -3.78 -3.00
CA GLY A 320 11.55 -4.84 -3.62
C GLY A 320 12.16 -4.46 -4.97
N GLN A 321 11.90 -3.25 -5.48
CA GLN A 321 12.41 -2.79 -6.77
C GLN A 321 13.89 -2.43 -6.69
N CYS A 322 14.61 -2.67 -7.79
CA CYS A 322 16.00 -2.27 -7.96
C CYS A 322 16.10 -1.13 -8.96
N GLY A 323 17.07 -0.24 -8.76
CA GLY A 323 17.41 0.82 -9.71
C GLY A 323 18.57 1.68 -9.22
N LEU A 324 18.99 2.61 -10.08
CA LEU A 324 20.00 3.62 -9.78
C LEU A 324 19.43 4.71 -8.90
N LEU A 325 20.20 5.14 -7.91
CA LEU A 325 19.84 6.24 -7.04
C LEU A 325 21.04 7.16 -6.76
N PRO A 326 20.81 8.45 -6.47
CA PRO A 326 21.90 9.34 -6.09
C PRO A 326 22.47 8.96 -4.71
N SER A 327 23.77 8.65 -4.65
CA SER A 327 24.46 8.27 -3.40
C SER A 327 24.35 9.33 -2.31
N SER A 328 24.27 10.61 -2.70
CA SER A 328 24.15 11.72 -1.75
C SER A 328 22.79 11.79 -1.04
N TYR A 329 21.77 11.07 -1.52
CA TYR A 329 20.39 11.12 -1.01
C TYR A 329 20.13 10.07 0.08
N VAL A 330 21.14 9.28 0.40
CA VAL A 330 21.05 8.18 1.35
C VAL A 330 22.13 8.27 2.42
N GLU A 331 21.83 7.79 3.62
CA GLU A 331 22.81 7.65 4.71
C GLU A 331 22.77 6.21 5.24
N ARG A 332 23.93 5.63 5.56
CA ARG A 332 24.00 4.31 6.18
C ARG A 332 23.25 4.30 7.53
N THR A 333 22.39 3.28 7.72
CA THR A 333 21.60 3.10 8.93
C THR A 333 21.74 1.68 9.49
N CYS A 334 21.14 1.43 10.66
CA CYS A 334 21.12 0.12 11.30
C CYS A 334 20.44 -0.90 10.36
N GLU A 335 21.00 -2.10 10.21
CA GLU A 335 20.39 -3.13 9.36
C GLU A 335 19.00 -3.54 9.84
N MET A 336 18.79 -3.50 11.15
CA MET A 336 17.51 -3.90 11.77
C MET A 336 16.38 -2.91 11.50
N ASP A 337 16.67 -1.72 10.98
CA ASP A 337 15.64 -0.78 10.52
C ASP A 337 14.84 -1.35 9.33
N ALA A 338 15.42 -2.30 8.59
CA ALA A 338 14.78 -2.99 7.48
C ALA A 338 14.22 -4.37 7.87
N TRP A 339 14.30 -4.76 9.14
CA TRP A 339 13.86 -6.09 9.60
C TRP A 339 12.40 -6.09 10.04
N THR A 340 11.76 -7.24 9.90
CA THR A 340 10.39 -7.47 10.36
C THR A 340 10.43 -8.08 11.76
N LEU A 341 9.76 -7.44 12.73
CA LEU A 341 9.50 -8.00 14.06
C LEU A 341 8.26 -8.91 14.03
N HIS A 342 8.43 -10.17 14.43
CA HIS A 342 7.38 -11.20 14.47
C HIS A 342 6.78 -11.39 15.86
N ALA A 343 7.61 -11.32 16.90
CA ALA A 343 7.18 -11.52 18.28
C ALA A 343 8.05 -10.69 19.22
N CYS A 344 7.43 -10.13 20.27
CA CYS A 344 8.08 -9.39 21.33
C CYS A 344 7.47 -9.83 22.66
N ILE A 345 8.25 -10.47 23.53
CA ILE A 345 7.76 -11.04 24.79
C ILE A 345 8.69 -10.59 25.92
N SER A 346 8.13 -9.99 26.98
CA SER A 346 8.90 -9.60 28.16
C SER A 346 9.44 -10.84 28.89
N LEU A 347 10.69 -10.75 29.32
CA LEU A 347 11.30 -11.72 30.21
C LEU A 347 10.99 -11.42 31.68
N ASP A 348 10.42 -10.27 32.03
CA ASP A 348 10.24 -9.88 33.44
C ASP A 348 8.95 -10.48 34.05
N GLU A 349 8.95 -10.76 35.36
CA GLU A 349 7.73 -11.04 36.14
C GLU A 349 6.93 -9.74 36.35
N ASP A 350 5.66 -9.72 35.96
CA ASP A 350 4.73 -8.63 36.30
C ASP A 350 4.04 -8.98 37.64
N PRO A 351 4.34 -8.29 38.75
CA PRO A 351 3.76 -8.61 40.05
C PRO A 351 2.25 -8.31 40.15
N LEU A 352 1.60 -7.73 39.13
CA LEU A 352 0.24 -7.23 39.22
C LEU A 352 -0.63 -7.35 37.95
N ASN A 353 -0.58 -8.42 37.14
CA ASN A 353 -1.70 -8.61 36.20
C ASN A 353 -1.92 -10.03 35.66
N ASN A 354 -2.48 -10.91 36.49
CA ASN A 354 -3.11 -12.13 36.01
C ASN A 354 -4.59 -11.85 35.68
N LYS A 355 -4.85 -11.30 34.48
CA LYS A 355 -6.08 -11.39 33.65
C LYS A 355 -6.22 -10.21 32.66
N ARG A 356 -5.77 -10.39 31.40
CA ARG A 356 -6.47 -9.83 30.22
C ARG A 356 -6.06 -10.57 28.95
N ALA A 357 -7.08 -10.93 28.16
CA ALA A 357 -7.02 -11.55 26.85
C ALA A 357 -6.38 -10.61 25.79
N PRO A 358 -6.01 -11.11 24.60
CA PRO A 358 -5.07 -10.45 23.71
C PRO A 358 -5.69 -9.24 23.02
N PHE A 359 -5.07 -8.07 23.18
CA PHE A 359 -5.41 -6.84 22.48
C PHE A 359 -4.18 -6.25 21.78
N SER A 360 -4.36 -6.02 20.48
CA SER A 360 -3.85 -4.94 19.64
C SER A 360 -2.42 -4.43 19.87
N ILE A 361 -1.49 -4.91 19.03
CA ILE A 361 -0.19 -4.27 18.81
C ILE A 361 -0.37 -3.20 17.74
N GLY A 362 -0.59 -1.96 18.18
CA GLY A 362 -0.55 -0.76 17.36
C GLY A 362 0.58 0.16 17.85
N ASP A 363 1.48 0.49 16.92
CA ASP A 363 2.33 1.67 16.86
C ASP A 363 2.93 2.23 18.16
N SER A 364 4.16 1.80 18.44
CA SER A 364 5.14 2.62 19.17
C SER A 364 6.56 2.18 18.85
N PHE A 365 6.97 2.17 17.58
CA PHE A 365 8.39 2.29 17.21
C PHE A 365 8.49 2.80 15.76
N SER A 366 8.33 4.11 15.61
CA SER A 366 8.98 4.89 14.56
C SER A 366 9.06 6.35 14.99
N SER A 367 10.29 6.89 14.98
CA SER A 367 10.62 8.31 15.14
C SER A 367 10.41 8.96 16.51
N SER A 368 11.32 8.65 17.44
CA SER A 368 11.78 9.64 18.43
C SER A 368 13.19 10.12 18.07
N ARG A 369 13.34 10.73 16.89
CA ARG A 369 14.47 11.60 16.54
C ARG A 369 13.98 12.70 15.61
N CYS A 370 13.50 13.78 16.22
CA CYS A 370 13.88 15.17 15.92
C CYS A 370 12.80 16.11 16.49
N LYS A 371 12.90 16.41 17.79
CA LYS A 371 12.45 17.70 18.32
C LYS A 371 13.54 18.23 19.24
N GLN A 372 13.94 19.47 18.94
CA GLN A 372 14.77 20.40 19.71
C GLN A 372 16.29 20.18 19.69
N GLN A 373 17.01 21.07 19.00
CA GLN A 373 17.56 22.27 19.64
C GLN A 373 18.18 23.20 18.59
N GLN A 374 17.52 24.34 18.34
CA GLN A 374 18.19 25.53 17.86
C GLN A 374 19.11 26.01 18.99
N VAL A 375 20.43 25.94 18.78
CA VAL A 375 21.41 26.71 19.56
C VAL A 375 22.34 27.41 18.60
N HIS A 376 22.41 28.72 18.78
CA HIS A 376 23.32 29.68 18.17
C HIS A 376 24.73 29.14 17.87
N ARG A 377 25.20 29.40 16.65
CA ARG A 377 26.58 29.85 16.43
C ARG A 377 26.57 31.08 15.51
N GLN A 378 27.00 32.20 16.08
CA GLN A 378 27.35 33.43 15.38
C GLN A 378 28.61 33.21 14.53
N SER A 379 28.61 33.78 13.34
CA SER A 379 29.80 34.43 12.78
C SER A 379 29.37 35.62 11.93
N SER A 380 29.95 36.75 12.28
CA SER A 380 29.87 38.11 11.72
C SER A 380 30.02 38.23 10.21
N MET A 381 29.32 39.20 9.61
CA MET A 381 29.96 40.38 8.98
C MET A 381 28.95 41.53 8.81
N ALA A 382 29.42 42.75 9.05
CA ALA A 382 28.67 43.98 9.26
C ALA A 382 28.25 44.68 7.95
N SER A 383 27.20 45.51 8.01
CA SER A 383 27.21 46.92 7.57
C SER A 383 25.87 47.65 7.82
N THR A 384 25.88 48.50 8.85
CA THR A 384 25.41 49.90 8.93
C THR A 384 24.13 50.35 8.19
N CYS A 385 23.09 50.74 8.93
CA CYS A 385 22.67 52.15 9.07
C CYS A 385 21.57 52.39 10.14
N THR A 386 21.83 53.45 10.92
CA THR A 386 21.10 54.19 11.96
C THR A 386 19.80 54.86 11.46
N ALA A 387 18.81 55.38 12.21
CA ALA A 387 18.40 55.41 13.63
C ALA A 387 17.04 56.20 13.72
N ASN A 388 16.33 56.06 14.85
CA ASN A 388 15.42 57.01 15.52
C ASN A 388 13.88 57.04 15.29
N ALA A 389 13.19 56.50 16.32
CA ALA A 389 12.17 57.15 17.19
C ALA A 389 10.69 57.24 16.71
N PRO A 390 9.70 57.53 17.60
CA PRO A 390 8.96 56.50 18.36
C PRO A 390 7.41 56.61 18.28
N LEU A 391 6.78 55.59 18.89
CA LEU A 391 5.37 55.33 19.22
C LEU A 391 4.40 56.53 19.38
N ALA A 392 3.22 56.42 18.78
CA ALA A 392 1.96 57.00 19.25
C ALA A 392 0.80 55.99 19.07
N GLU A 393 0.00 55.81 20.12
CA GLU A 393 -1.11 54.86 20.28
C GLU A 393 -2.49 55.52 19.98
N PRO A 394 -3.64 54.81 20.05
CA PRO A 394 -4.71 54.87 19.05
C PRO A 394 -6.08 55.39 19.57
N GLU A 395 -6.96 55.77 18.64
CA GLU A 395 -8.43 55.91 18.85
C GLU A 395 -9.13 55.68 17.49
N ARG A 396 -10.29 55.05 17.34
CA ARG A 396 -11.23 54.30 18.19
C ARG A 396 -12.34 53.75 17.27
N LEU A 397 -13.20 52.90 17.84
CA LEU A 397 -14.51 52.38 17.36
C LEU A 397 -14.45 51.12 16.46
N SER A 398 -15.23 50.06 16.65
CA SER A 398 -15.97 49.48 17.79
C SER A 398 -16.47 48.10 17.33
N ARG A 399 -16.26 47.03 18.13
CA ARG A 399 -16.93 45.71 18.01
C ARG A 399 -18.45 45.83 18.29
N PRO A 400 -19.35 44.90 17.88
CA PRO A 400 -19.26 43.42 18.08
C PRO A 400 -20.05 42.58 17.02
N PRO A 401 -20.49 41.31 17.26
CA PRO A 401 -19.92 40.17 17.99
C PRO A 401 -19.74 38.90 17.10
N SER A 402 -19.10 37.88 17.70
CA SER A 402 -19.03 36.47 17.30
C SER A 402 -20.38 35.79 17.05
N ARG A 403 -20.47 34.87 16.07
CA ARG A 403 -20.76 33.44 16.28
C ARG A 403 -20.94 32.63 14.98
N ASP A 404 -20.41 31.42 15.06
CA ASP A 404 -20.90 30.13 14.53
C ASP A 404 -20.82 29.82 13.02
N TYR A 405 -19.96 28.84 12.72
CA TYR A 405 -19.92 28.03 11.51
C TYR A 405 -21.15 27.11 11.50
N GLU A 406 -22.11 27.38 10.61
CA GLU A 406 -23.12 26.40 10.22
C GLU A 406 -23.47 26.54 8.73
N ASN A 407 -23.33 25.41 8.02
CA ASN A 407 -24.15 24.95 6.90
C ASN A 407 -24.14 25.78 5.59
N LEU A 408 -23.37 25.30 4.61
CA LEU A 408 -23.55 25.63 3.19
C LEU A 408 -23.76 24.34 2.37
N MET A 409 -24.80 23.60 2.77
CA MET A 409 -25.56 22.67 1.95
C MET A 409 -26.99 23.20 1.99
N ASP A 410 -27.27 24.23 1.19
CA ASP A 410 -28.61 24.62 0.73
C ASP A 410 -28.49 25.93 -0.05
N LEU A 411 -28.55 25.84 -1.38
CA LEU A 411 -29.11 26.86 -2.27
C LEU A 411 -29.16 26.30 -3.69
N LYS A 412 -30.21 25.52 -3.94
CA LYS A 412 -30.86 25.47 -5.26
C LYS A 412 -32.11 26.35 -5.14
N ILE A 413 -32.40 27.10 -6.20
CA ILE A 413 -33.57 27.99 -6.41
C ILE A 413 -33.35 29.44 -5.95
N ALA A 414 -32.69 30.23 -6.80
CA ALA A 414 -33.09 31.59 -7.18
C ALA A 414 -32.04 32.19 -8.15
N ALA A 415 -32.09 31.79 -9.41
CA ALA A 415 -31.42 32.51 -10.50
C ALA A 415 -32.26 32.40 -11.79
N ASP A 416 -33.54 32.74 -11.66
CA ASP A 416 -34.31 33.33 -12.74
C ASP A 416 -34.44 34.81 -12.39
N GLN A 417 -34.23 35.68 -13.38
CA GLN A 417 -34.20 37.16 -13.34
C GLN A 417 -32.81 37.80 -13.11
N CYS A 418 -31.95 37.69 -14.12
CA CYS A 418 -31.30 38.87 -14.69
C CYS A 418 -30.92 38.59 -16.14
N SER A 419 -31.86 38.85 -17.05
CA SER A 419 -31.54 39.04 -18.46
C SER A 419 -31.05 40.48 -18.66
N SER A 420 -29.78 40.65 -19.02
CA SER A 420 -29.36 41.79 -19.84
C SER A 420 -28.06 41.45 -20.58
N SER A 421 -28.26 41.00 -21.82
CA SER A 421 -27.56 41.46 -23.02
C SER A 421 -26.04 41.65 -22.91
N LEU A 422 -25.28 40.60 -23.23
CA LEU A 422 -24.05 40.75 -24.02
C LEU A 422 -24.15 39.84 -25.23
N GLU A 423 -24.19 40.50 -26.38
CA GLU A 423 -24.44 39.94 -27.70
C GLU A 423 -23.38 38.90 -28.07
N ILE A 424 -23.79 37.66 -28.28
CA ILE A 424 -23.00 36.68 -29.03
C ILE A 424 -23.24 37.00 -30.51
N GLY A 425 -22.28 37.74 -31.07
CA GLY A 425 -22.28 38.10 -32.48
C GLY A 425 -22.27 36.86 -33.38
N GLY A 426 -23.26 36.85 -34.28
CA GLY A 426 -23.09 36.51 -35.70
C GLY A 426 -22.42 35.19 -36.06
N ILE A 427 -23.25 34.24 -36.46
CA ILE A 427 -22.88 33.14 -37.37
C ILE A 427 -22.20 33.75 -38.61
N SER A 428 -20.92 33.45 -38.80
CA SER A 428 -20.29 33.37 -40.11
C SER A 428 -20.20 31.90 -40.51
N SER A 429 -21.20 31.46 -41.26
CA SER A 429 -21.07 30.37 -42.21
C SER A 429 -20.20 30.88 -43.37
N ASP A 430 -18.92 30.55 -43.35
CA ASP A 430 -18.09 30.64 -44.56
C ASP A 430 -16.95 29.62 -44.55
N GLY A 431 -16.78 28.94 -45.67
CA GLY A 431 -15.55 28.26 -46.10
C GLY A 431 -15.18 26.93 -45.42
N GLY A 432 -15.31 25.82 -46.15
CA GLY A 432 -14.71 24.54 -45.77
C GLY A 432 -13.18 24.63 -45.63
N GLY A 433 -12.71 24.44 -44.40
CA GLY A 433 -11.32 24.24 -44.04
C GLY A 433 -11.31 23.50 -42.70
N GLY A 434 -10.71 22.31 -42.64
CA GLY A 434 -10.69 21.49 -41.43
C GLY A 434 -9.98 22.24 -40.30
N GLY A 435 -10.73 22.67 -39.29
CA GLY A 435 -10.12 23.21 -38.07
C GLY A 435 -9.39 22.12 -37.29
N VAL A 436 -8.50 22.56 -36.38
CA VAL A 436 -7.78 21.67 -35.45
C VAL A 436 -8.77 20.79 -34.69
N ARG A 437 -8.57 19.47 -34.75
CA ARG A 437 -9.39 18.49 -34.03
C ARG A 437 -8.75 18.14 -32.70
N ASN A 438 -9.54 18.09 -31.63
CA ASN A 438 -9.08 17.69 -30.29
C ASN A 438 -9.75 16.40 -29.86
N LEU A 439 -8.95 15.47 -29.33
CA LEU A 439 -9.38 14.21 -28.75
C LEU A 439 -8.81 14.09 -27.34
N PHE A 440 -9.69 14.02 -26.35
CA PHE A 440 -9.35 13.83 -24.95
C PHE A 440 -9.62 12.37 -24.57
N LEU A 441 -8.60 11.67 -24.08
CA LEU A 441 -8.70 10.29 -23.59
C LEU A 441 -8.51 10.30 -22.09
N MET A 442 -9.49 9.80 -21.34
CA MET A 442 -9.52 9.95 -19.88
C MET A 442 -9.80 8.63 -19.15
N ARG A 443 -9.10 8.40 -18.04
CA ARG A 443 -9.42 7.33 -17.08
C ARG A 443 -10.53 7.80 -16.13
N HIS A 444 -11.43 6.90 -15.72
CA HIS A 444 -12.38 7.16 -14.64
C HIS A 444 -11.72 7.60 -13.32
N GLY A 445 -12.50 8.22 -12.43
CA GLY A 445 -12.07 8.65 -11.08
C GLY A 445 -11.90 7.51 -10.07
N GLU A 446 -11.56 7.87 -8.83
CA GLU A 446 -11.43 6.94 -7.70
C GLU A 446 -12.70 6.10 -7.47
N ARG A 447 -12.53 4.78 -7.27
CA ARG A 447 -13.63 3.80 -7.14
C ARG A 447 -13.86 3.36 -5.70
N VAL A 448 -15.11 3.12 -5.33
CA VAL A 448 -15.50 2.72 -3.96
C VAL A 448 -14.89 1.37 -3.56
N ASP A 449 -14.86 0.39 -4.46
CA ASP A 449 -14.30 -0.95 -4.21
C ASP A 449 -12.79 -0.95 -3.98
N PHE A 450 -12.05 -0.04 -4.62
CA PHE A 450 -10.61 0.10 -4.38
C PHE A 450 -10.30 0.75 -3.02
N VAL A 451 -11.15 1.65 -2.55
CA VAL A 451 -10.95 2.34 -1.25
C VAL A 451 -11.48 1.51 -0.09
N PHE A 452 -12.61 0.83 -0.26
CA PHE A 452 -13.36 0.20 0.84
C PHE A 452 -13.48 -1.33 0.72
N GLY A 453 -12.86 -1.95 -0.29
CA GLY A 453 -12.89 -3.40 -0.50
C GLY A 453 -14.31 -3.91 -0.77
N SER A 454 -14.74 -4.91 0.00
CA SER A 454 -16.07 -5.56 -0.12
C SER A 454 -17.24 -4.68 0.40
N TRP A 455 -17.26 -3.41 0.01
CA TRP A 455 -18.18 -2.38 0.51
C TRP A 455 -19.65 -2.76 0.33
N ALA A 456 -20.01 -3.38 -0.80
CA ALA A 456 -21.38 -3.75 -1.12
C ALA A 456 -21.96 -4.77 -0.11
N LEU A 457 -21.12 -5.61 0.53
CA LEU A 457 -21.56 -6.54 1.57
C LEU A 457 -21.90 -5.84 2.90
N HIS A 458 -21.44 -4.61 3.08
CA HIS A 458 -21.52 -3.89 4.35
C HIS A 458 -22.36 -2.62 4.28
N CYS A 459 -22.61 -2.10 3.08
CA CYS A 459 -23.34 -0.85 2.84
C CYS A 459 -24.76 -1.08 2.33
N PHE A 460 -25.25 -2.32 2.34
CA PHE A 460 -26.66 -2.63 2.08
C PHE A 460 -27.23 -3.34 3.31
N ASP A 461 -28.42 -2.93 3.74
CA ASP A 461 -29.10 -3.53 4.88
C ASP A 461 -29.86 -4.81 4.50
N GLN A 462 -30.57 -5.42 5.46
CA GLN A 462 -31.34 -6.65 5.23
C GLN A 462 -32.51 -6.48 4.25
N SER A 463 -32.95 -5.24 4.00
CA SER A 463 -33.97 -4.90 3.01
C SER A 463 -33.39 -4.60 1.63
N GLY A 464 -32.07 -4.61 1.49
CA GLY A 464 -31.37 -4.28 0.25
C GLY A 464 -31.27 -2.77 -0.01
N GLU A 465 -31.52 -1.93 1.01
CA GLU A 465 -31.38 -0.48 0.90
C GLU A 465 -29.95 -0.05 1.23
N TYR A 466 -29.45 0.92 0.47
CA TYR A 466 -28.08 1.43 0.62
C TYR A 466 -27.94 2.33 1.85
N VAL A 467 -26.91 2.07 2.65
CA VAL A 467 -26.55 2.83 3.85
C VAL A 467 -25.10 3.28 3.72
N ARG A 468 -24.91 4.60 3.59
CA ARG A 468 -23.58 5.22 3.56
C ARG A 468 -22.86 5.02 4.89
N LYS A 469 -21.65 4.46 4.87
CA LYS A 469 -20.83 4.20 6.06
C LYS A 469 -19.58 5.06 6.20
N ASP A 470 -19.16 5.70 5.11
CA ASP A 470 -18.03 6.63 5.09
C ASP A 470 -18.41 7.85 4.25
N LEU A 471 -17.87 9.03 4.60
CA LEU A 471 -18.17 10.27 3.88
C LEU A 471 -17.58 10.30 2.46
N ASN A 472 -16.57 9.49 2.15
CA ASN A 472 -16.07 9.33 0.80
C ASN A 472 -16.90 8.33 -0.03
N MET A 473 -17.88 7.64 0.55
CA MET A 473 -18.87 6.87 -0.22
C MET A 473 -19.98 7.77 -0.78
N PRO A 474 -20.58 7.43 -1.94
CA PRO A 474 -21.66 8.22 -2.51
C PRO A 474 -22.85 8.34 -1.54
N GLU A 475 -23.56 9.46 -1.57
CA GLU A 475 -24.76 9.64 -0.73
C GLU A 475 -25.85 8.62 -1.06
N LYS A 476 -25.99 8.31 -2.35
CA LYS A 476 -26.95 7.35 -2.90
C LYS A 476 -26.30 6.60 -4.05
N VAL A 477 -26.68 5.35 -4.22
CA VAL A 477 -26.31 4.55 -5.39
C VAL A 477 -27.54 4.33 -6.27
N PRO A 478 -27.37 4.18 -7.60
CA PRO A 478 -28.49 3.90 -8.49
C PRO A 478 -29.24 2.63 -8.10
N ARG A 479 -30.53 2.56 -8.39
CA ARG A 479 -31.25 1.28 -8.31
C ARG A 479 -30.86 0.42 -9.50
N ARG A 480 -30.68 -0.88 -9.26
CA ARG A 480 -30.25 -1.87 -10.24
C ARG A 480 -31.08 -3.13 -10.12
N GLU A 481 -31.29 -3.84 -11.22
CA GLU A 481 -32.05 -5.09 -11.26
C GLU A 481 -31.48 -6.14 -10.28
N MET A 482 -30.15 -6.32 -10.28
CA MET A 482 -29.42 -7.24 -9.39
C MET A 482 -29.19 -6.70 -7.96
N GLY A 483 -29.77 -5.55 -7.60
CA GLY A 483 -29.59 -4.93 -6.29
C GLY A 483 -28.12 -4.70 -5.92
N ALA A 484 -27.74 -5.06 -4.69
CA ALA A 484 -26.38 -4.89 -4.17
C ALA A 484 -25.32 -5.68 -4.95
N GLU A 485 -25.68 -6.85 -5.49
CA GLU A 485 -24.73 -7.75 -6.18
C GLU A 485 -24.24 -7.15 -7.50
N GLY A 486 -25.08 -6.37 -8.19
CA GLY A 486 -24.70 -5.69 -9.44
C GLY A 486 -23.49 -4.76 -9.26
N PHE A 487 -23.30 -4.21 -8.06
CA PHE A 487 -22.19 -3.32 -7.75
C PHE A 487 -20.86 -4.03 -7.47
N LEU A 488 -20.85 -5.35 -7.29
CA LEU A 488 -19.62 -6.10 -7.04
C LEU A 488 -18.68 -6.09 -8.24
N LEU A 489 -19.23 -6.12 -9.46
CA LEU A 489 -18.47 -6.10 -10.71
C LEU A 489 -18.54 -4.75 -11.43
N ASP A 490 -19.46 -3.86 -11.04
CA ASP A 490 -19.57 -2.50 -11.60
C ASP A 490 -19.76 -1.45 -10.50
N SER A 491 -18.67 -1.24 -9.76
CA SER A 491 -18.55 -0.33 -8.63
C SER A 491 -18.69 1.15 -9.04
N PRO A 492 -19.35 1.99 -8.23
CA PRO A 492 -19.43 3.44 -8.44
C PRO A 492 -18.14 4.16 -8.04
N LEU A 493 -18.07 5.45 -8.36
CA LEU A 493 -17.05 6.38 -7.86
C LEU A 493 -17.28 6.74 -6.39
N THR A 494 -16.18 7.08 -5.71
CA THR A 494 -16.20 7.78 -4.42
C THR A 494 -16.57 9.25 -4.59
N ASN A 495 -16.82 9.96 -3.49
CA ASN A 495 -17.03 11.41 -3.54
C ASN A 495 -15.76 12.16 -3.95
N ILE A 496 -14.58 11.67 -3.56
CA ILE A 496 -13.29 12.15 -4.05
C ILE A 496 -13.19 11.90 -5.56
N GLY A 497 -13.49 10.70 -6.05
CA GLY A 497 -13.45 10.38 -7.47
C GLY A 497 -14.38 11.24 -8.33
N LEU A 498 -15.57 11.57 -7.81
CA LEU A 498 -16.46 12.55 -8.44
C LEU A 498 -15.88 13.96 -8.45
N HIS A 499 -15.19 14.37 -7.38
CA HIS A 499 -14.58 15.68 -7.28
C HIS A 499 -13.34 15.81 -8.17
N GLU A 500 -12.49 14.78 -8.26
CA GLU A 500 -11.38 14.72 -9.22
C GLU A 500 -11.87 14.97 -10.65
N ALA A 501 -12.94 14.28 -11.06
CA ALA A 501 -13.51 14.41 -12.39
C ALA A 501 -14.12 15.80 -12.64
N LEU A 502 -14.74 16.39 -11.61
CA LEU A 502 -15.24 17.77 -11.65
C LEU A 502 -14.10 18.77 -11.88
N LEU A 503 -13.00 18.65 -11.12
CA LEU A 503 -11.81 19.51 -11.25
C LEU A 503 -11.18 19.42 -12.64
N VAL A 504 -11.16 18.23 -13.25
CA VAL A 504 -10.70 18.09 -14.64
C VAL A 504 -11.60 18.87 -15.60
N GLY A 505 -12.92 18.81 -15.42
CA GLY A 505 -13.86 19.61 -16.22
C GLY A 505 -13.67 21.13 -16.05
N GLU A 506 -13.49 21.59 -14.82
CA GLU A 506 -13.17 22.99 -14.51
C GLU A 506 -11.83 23.40 -15.12
N GLY A 507 -10.83 22.51 -15.07
CA GLY A 507 -9.53 22.71 -15.70
C GLY A 507 -9.63 22.84 -17.22
N LEU A 508 -10.42 21.99 -17.89
CA LEU A 508 -10.67 22.10 -19.32
C LEU A 508 -11.32 23.45 -19.67
N LEU A 509 -12.32 23.87 -18.90
CA LEU A 509 -12.99 25.17 -19.06
C LEU A 509 -12.01 26.33 -18.88
N ALA A 510 -11.16 26.27 -17.84
CA ALA A 510 -10.17 27.29 -17.55
C ALA A 510 -9.06 27.39 -18.62
N ASN A 511 -8.78 26.29 -19.32
CA ASN A 511 -7.89 26.26 -20.49
C ASN A 511 -8.59 26.70 -21.79
N GLY A 512 -9.88 27.07 -21.75
CA GLY A 512 -10.66 27.42 -22.94
C GLY A 512 -10.92 26.23 -23.88
N LEU A 513 -10.75 24.99 -23.40
CA LEU A 513 -10.96 23.78 -24.17
C LEU A 513 -12.45 23.42 -24.16
N ARG A 514 -12.98 23.11 -25.33
CA ARG A 514 -14.38 22.71 -25.52
C ARG A 514 -14.49 21.21 -25.68
N VAL A 515 -15.65 20.67 -25.33
CA VAL A 515 -16.01 19.27 -25.56
C VAL A 515 -17.40 19.26 -26.20
N ASP A 516 -17.48 18.82 -27.44
CA ASP A 516 -18.69 18.82 -28.25
C ASP A 516 -19.36 17.44 -28.27
N HIS A 517 -18.56 16.38 -28.12
CA HIS A 517 -19.02 14.99 -28.11
C HIS A 517 -18.37 14.21 -26.97
N VAL A 518 -19.17 13.42 -26.24
CA VAL A 518 -18.68 12.58 -25.13
C VAL A 518 -19.05 11.13 -25.35
N TYR A 519 -18.06 10.26 -25.22
CA TYR A 519 -18.22 8.82 -25.23
C TYR A 519 -17.73 8.23 -23.91
N SER A 520 -18.43 7.23 -23.39
CA SER A 520 -18.04 6.54 -22.16
C SER A 520 -18.08 5.04 -22.35
N SER A 521 -17.13 4.33 -21.71
CA SER A 521 -17.31 2.91 -21.39
C SER A 521 -18.60 2.69 -20.58
N PRO A 522 -19.25 1.52 -20.70
CA PRO A 522 -20.51 1.23 -20.01
C PRO A 522 -20.38 1.05 -18.49
N SER A 523 -19.16 0.91 -17.96
CA SER A 523 -18.97 0.84 -16.51
C SER A 523 -19.49 2.09 -15.82
N LEU A 524 -20.24 1.92 -14.73
CA LEU A 524 -20.85 3.01 -13.97
C LEU A 524 -19.84 4.10 -13.59
N ARG A 525 -18.64 3.70 -13.13
CA ARG A 525 -17.52 4.61 -12.82
C ARG A 525 -17.13 5.53 -13.98
N CYS A 526 -17.19 5.04 -15.22
CA CYS A 526 -16.85 5.83 -16.41
C CYS A 526 -17.95 6.82 -16.75
N VAL A 527 -19.23 6.39 -16.68
CA VAL A 527 -20.38 7.27 -16.92
C VAL A 527 -20.46 8.39 -15.87
N GLN A 528 -20.21 8.06 -14.60
CA GLN A 528 -20.14 9.03 -13.51
C GLN A 528 -19.00 10.04 -13.69
N THR A 529 -17.85 9.58 -14.16
CA THR A 529 -16.71 10.47 -14.48
C THR A 529 -17.08 11.42 -15.60
N ALA A 530 -17.66 10.91 -16.71
CA ALA A 530 -18.09 11.73 -17.84
C ALA A 530 -19.13 12.79 -17.42
N ASP A 531 -20.11 12.42 -16.61
CA ASP A 531 -21.11 13.35 -16.07
C ASP A 531 -20.48 14.45 -15.19
N ALA A 532 -19.51 14.10 -14.35
CA ALA A 532 -18.82 15.04 -13.48
C ALA A 532 -17.94 16.03 -14.29
N VAL A 533 -17.23 15.56 -15.32
CA VAL A 533 -16.47 16.43 -16.23
C VAL A 533 -17.40 17.41 -16.95
N LEU A 534 -18.54 16.93 -17.45
CA LEU A 534 -19.55 17.78 -18.10
C LEU A 534 -20.17 18.81 -17.15
N ARG A 535 -20.27 18.51 -15.84
CA ARG A 535 -20.64 19.48 -14.82
C ARG A 535 -19.57 20.54 -14.62
N GLY A 536 -18.30 20.15 -14.52
CA GLY A 536 -17.18 21.09 -14.36
C GLY A 536 -17.01 22.02 -15.58
N LEU A 537 -17.28 21.51 -16.77
CA LEU A 537 -17.34 22.30 -18.01
C LEU A 537 -18.57 23.22 -18.12
N GLY A 538 -19.59 23.03 -17.29
CA GLY A 538 -20.85 23.78 -17.37
C GLY A 538 -21.75 23.40 -18.55
N VAL A 539 -21.52 22.25 -19.20
CA VAL A 539 -22.24 21.84 -20.43
C VAL A 539 -23.08 20.56 -20.30
N LYS A 540 -23.21 20.01 -19.09
CA LYS A 540 -24.03 18.80 -18.82
C LYS A 540 -25.45 18.86 -19.42
N GLN A 541 -26.08 20.03 -19.46
CA GLN A 541 -27.44 20.17 -19.99
C GLN A 541 -27.52 20.10 -21.53
N HIS A 542 -26.38 20.22 -22.22
CA HIS A 542 -26.32 20.39 -23.67
C HIS A 542 -25.60 19.25 -24.38
N VAL A 543 -24.67 18.57 -23.70
CA VAL A 543 -23.87 17.48 -24.27
C VAL A 543 -24.28 16.16 -23.63
N LEU A 544 -24.71 15.21 -24.46
CA LEU A 544 -25.12 13.87 -24.03
C LEU A 544 -23.94 12.91 -24.03
N VAL A 545 -23.91 11.99 -23.05
CA VAL A 545 -22.93 10.91 -22.96
C VAL A 545 -23.38 9.72 -23.81
N ARG A 546 -22.59 9.36 -24.82
CA ARG A 546 -22.80 8.17 -25.66
C ARG A 546 -22.12 6.97 -25.03
N VAL A 547 -22.90 5.98 -24.60
CA VAL A 547 -22.35 4.78 -23.94
C VAL A 547 -21.91 3.78 -25.01
N GLU A 548 -20.62 3.54 -25.12
CA GLU A 548 -19.98 2.66 -26.11
C GLU A 548 -19.34 1.45 -25.41
N PRO A 549 -19.98 0.27 -25.45
CA PRO A 549 -19.44 -0.98 -24.91
C PRO A 549 -18.03 -1.30 -25.43
N GLY A 550 -17.73 -0.99 -26.68
CA GLY A 550 -16.42 -1.17 -27.30
C GLY A 550 -15.28 -0.41 -26.60
N LEU A 551 -15.59 0.54 -25.70
CA LEU A 551 -14.60 1.19 -24.84
C LEU A 551 -14.33 0.46 -23.52
N PHE A 552 -15.07 -0.61 -23.19
CA PHE A 552 -14.83 -1.44 -22.02
C PHE A 552 -13.41 -2.01 -22.00
N GLU A 553 -12.91 -2.31 -20.80
CA GLU A 553 -11.58 -2.86 -20.57
C GLU A 553 -11.41 -4.26 -21.16
N TRP A 554 -10.21 -4.83 -20.99
CA TRP A 554 -9.86 -6.09 -21.62
C TRP A 554 -10.73 -7.23 -21.06
N THR A 555 -11.49 -7.92 -21.91
CA THR A 555 -12.35 -9.02 -21.47
C THR A 555 -11.56 -10.23 -20.96
N GLY A 556 -10.27 -10.31 -21.29
CA GLY A 556 -9.33 -11.28 -20.74
C GLY A 556 -9.27 -11.31 -19.21
N TRP A 557 -9.55 -10.18 -18.54
CA TRP A 557 -9.58 -10.11 -17.07
C TRP A 557 -10.78 -10.83 -16.43
N TYR A 558 -11.74 -11.29 -17.24
CA TYR A 558 -13.00 -11.87 -16.77
C TYR A 558 -13.15 -13.37 -17.11
N GLN A 559 -12.13 -13.98 -17.73
CA GLN A 559 -12.20 -15.37 -18.22
C GLN A 559 -12.27 -16.42 -17.10
N ASP A 560 -11.64 -16.16 -15.96
CA ASP A 560 -11.64 -17.06 -14.78
C ASP A 560 -12.63 -16.64 -13.68
N ALA A 561 -13.36 -15.54 -13.89
CA ALA A 561 -14.29 -15.02 -12.89
C ALA A 561 -15.58 -15.87 -12.88
N ALA A 562 -15.83 -16.60 -11.78
CA ALA A 562 -17.05 -17.37 -11.58
C ALA A 562 -18.35 -16.54 -11.71
N ALA A 563 -18.25 -15.21 -11.65
CA ALA A 563 -19.35 -14.26 -11.75
C ALA A 563 -19.61 -13.70 -13.16
N GLY A 564 -18.74 -13.98 -14.15
CA GLY A 564 -18.89 -13.47 -15.52
C GLY A 564 -18.53 -11.99 -15.71
N GLN A 565 -18.97 -11.39 -16.82
CA GLN A 565 -18.79 -9.96 -17.10
C GLN A 565 -19.72 -9.09 -16.24
N PRO A 566 -19.35 -7.81 -16.00
CA PRO A 566 -20.21 -6.92 -15.25
C PRO A 566 -21.59 -6.78 -15.90
N ASP A 567 -22.61 -6.82 -15.07
CA ASP A 567 -23.92 -6.31 -15.44
C ASP A 567 -23.79 -4.79 -15.61
N TRP A 568 -24.03 -4.25 -16.80
CA TRP A 568 -23.97 -2.80 -17.04
C TRP A 568 -25.37 -2.23 -17.02
N MET A 569 -25.51 -1.04 -16.45
CA MET A 569 -26.79 -0.34 -16.48
C MET A 569 -27.19 0.04 -17.91
N GLU A 570 -28.45 -0.20 -18.25
CA GLU A 570 -29.02 0.21 -19.53
C GLU A 570 -29.16 1.74 -19.61
N ALA A 571 -29.19 2.29 -20.83
CA ALA A 571 -29.29 3.75 -21.02
C ALA A 571 -30.53 4.36 -20.32
N GLN A 572 -31.61 3.60 -20.21
CA GLN A 572 -32.80 4.01 -19.46
C GLN A 572 -32.55 4.09 -17.94
N GLU A 573 -31.87 3.10 -17.37
CA GLU A 573 -31.55 3.08 -15.94
C GLU A 573 -30.58 4.22 -15.59
N LEU A 574 -29.60 4.47 -16.46
CA LEU A 574 -28.66 5.60 -16.30
C LEU A 574 -29.38 6.96 -16.32
N GLN A 575 -30.36 7.16 -17.21
CA GLN A 575 -31.18 8.38 -17.20
C GLN A 575 -32.02 8.51 -15.93
N GLN A 576 -32.63 7.42 -15.47
CA GLN A 576 -33.41 7.41 -14.22
C GLN A 576 -32.52 7.71 -13.00
N ALA A 577 -31.25 7.33 -13.05
CA ALA A 577 -30.24 7.65 -12.05
C ALA A 577 -29.71 9.10 -12.15
N GLY A 578 -30.13 9.88 -13.15
CA GLY A 578 -29.79 11.30 -13.32
C GLY A 578 -28.57 11.59 -14.20
N TYR A 579 -28.12 10.61 -14.98
CA TYR A 579 -27.05 10.77 -15.97
C TYR A 579 -27.61 11.14 -17.35
N HIS A 580 -27.04 12.17 -17.98
CA HIS A 580 -27.47 12.66 -19.29
C HIS A 580 -26.90 11.80 -20.43
N VAL A 581 -27.41 10.58 -20.59
CA VAL A 581 -26.98 9.66 -21.65
C VAL A 581 -27.83 9.77 -22.91
N ASP A 582 -27.20 9.57 -24.07
CA ASP A 582 -27.84 9.53 -25.38
C ASP A 582 -28.48 8.16 -25.65
N ARG A 583 -29.82 8.11 -25.63
CA ARG A 583 -30.59 6.87 -25.90
C ARG A 583 -30.73 6.54 -27.38
N ALA A 584 -30.50 7.51 -28.26
CA ALA A 584 -30.55 7.29 -29.70
C ALA A 584 -29.22 6.78 -30.25
N TYR A 585 -28.14 6.85 -29.45
CA TYR A 585 -26.83 6.36 -29.83
C TYR A 585 -26.85 4.86 -30.12
N ARG A 586 -26.25 4.48 -31.25
CA ARG A 586 -26.04 3.09 -31.64
C ARG A 586 -24.55 2.78 -31.49
N PRO A 587 -24.15 1.86 -30.59
CA PRO A 587 -22.74 1.57 -30.37
C PRO A 587 -22.12 0.84 -31.56
N HIS A 588 -20.84 1.12 -31.82
CA HIS A 588 -20.02 0.40 -32.79
C HIS A 588 -19.81 -1.07 -32.36
N VAL A 589 -19.77 -1.34 -31.05
CA VAL A 589 -19.72 -2.69 -30.49
C VAL A 589 -20.88 -2.91 -29.54
N HIS A 590 -21.71 -3.91 -29.82
CA HIS A 590 -22.84 -4.25 -28.96
C HIS A 590 -22.39 -4.98 -27.68
N HIS A 591 -23.07 -4.75 -26.55
CA HIS A 591 -22.72 -5.37 -25.26
C HIS A 591 -22.68 -6.91 -25.34
N GLN A 592 -23.59 -7.50 -26.12
CA GLN A 592 -23.69 -8.96 -26.28
C GLN A 592 -22.43 -9.54 -26.94
N HIS A 593 -21.86 -8.81 -27.90
CA HIS A 593 -20.62 -9.24 -28.55
C HIS A 593 -19.47 -9.33 -27.54
N LEU A 594 -19.38 -8.40 -26.58
CA LEU A 594 -18.36 -8.49 -25.54
C LEU A 594 -18.57 -9.70 -24.64
N LYS A 595 -19.82 -9.97 -24.23
CA LYS A 595 -20.17 -11.12 -23.37
C LYS A 595 -19.82 -12.46 -24.01
N ASP A 596 -19.96 -12.55 -25.34
CA ASP A 596 -19.75 -13.79 -26.09
C ASP A 596 -18.31 -13.99 -26.56
N THR A 597 -17.42 -13.02 -26.34
CA THR A 597 -16.06 -13.03 -26.92
C THR A 597 -14.97 -12.99 -25.85
N THR A 598 -14.09 -14.00 -25.89
CA THR A 598 -12.80 -13.99 -25.21
C THR A 598 -11.76 -13.39 -26.14
N GLU A 599 -11.19 -12.25 -25.80
CA GLU A 599 -10.22 -11.57 -26.67
C GLU A 599 -8.77 -11.71 -26.14
N THR A 600 -7.83 -11.89 -27.05
CA THR A 600 -6.40 -11.71 -26.80
C THR A 600 -6.05 -10.23 -26.59
N CYS A 601 -4.85 -9.95 -26.07
CA CYS A 601 -4.38 -8.58 -25.93
C CYS A 601 -4.36 -7.83 -27.28
N GLU A 602 -3.93 -8.47 -28.37
CA GLU A 602 -3.91 -7.83 -29.69
C GLU A 602 -5.31 -7.52 -30.22
N GLU A 603 -6.26 -8.44 -30.02
CA GLU A 603 -7.67 -8.21 -30.37
C GLU A 603 -8.29 -7.08 -29.54
N TYR A 604 -7.89 -6.97 -28.27
CA TYR A 604 -8.28 -5.85 -27.41
C TYR A 604 -7.80 -4.49 -27.94
N TYR A 605 -6.53 -4.40 -28.33
CA TYR A 605 -5.99 -3.19 -28.99
C TYR A 605 -6.76 -2.86 -30.27
N ARG A 606 -6.98 -3.87 -31.12
CA ARG A 606 -7.67 -3.71 -32.40
C ARG A 606 -9.12 -3.25 -32.22
N ARG A 607 -9.85 -3.82 -31.26
CA ARG A 607 -11.21 -3.39 -30.90
C ARG A 607 -11.23 -1.91 -30.49
N LYS A 608 -10.34 -1.53 -29.58
CA LYS A 608 -10.27 -0.14 -29.06
C LYS A 608 -9.87 0.87 -30.13
N ALA A 609 -8.96 0.50 -31.03
CA ALA A 609 -8.59 1.33 -32.19
C ALA A 609 -9.74 1.48 -33.19
N ASN A 610 -10.41 0.39 -33.55
CA ASN A 610 -11.55 0.42 -34.48
C ASN A 610 -12.69 1.27 -33.94
N VAL A 611 -13.01 1.16 -32.66
CA VAL A 611 -14.02 1.98 -31.98
C VAL A 611 -13.61 3.46 -31.98
N CYS A 612 -12.35 3.76 -31.61
CA CYS A 612 -11.84 5.13 -31.63
C CYS A 612 -11.91 5.75 -33.04
N LYS A 613 -11.54 4.99 -34.07
CA LYS A 613 -11.64 5.40 -35.46
C LYS A 613 -13.08 5.66 -35.89
N GLY A 614 -14.01 4.76 -35.56
CA GLY A 614 -15.45 4.95 -35.82
C GLY A 614 -15.99 6.22 -35.16
N ILE A 615 -15.63 6.47 -33.90
CA ILE A 615 -15.98 7.70 -33.18
C ILE A 615 -15.43 8.95 -33.91
N LEU A 616 -14.20 8.90 -34.41
CA LEU A 616 -13.61 10.00 -35.16
C LEU A 616 -14.25 10.22 -36.54
N GLU A 617 -14.76 9.17 -37.18
CA GLU A 617 -15.48 9.21 -38.46
C GLU A 617 -16.90 9.76 -38.29
N ASP A 618 -17.60 9.36 -37.23
CA ASP A 618 -18.94 9.85 -36.88
C ASP A 618 -18.96 11.35 -36.54
N ASN A 619 -17.83 11.89 -36.07
CA ASN A 619 -17.71 13.26 -35.62
C ASN A 619 -16.57 13.97 -36.37
N PRO A 620 -16.76 14.34 -37.66
CA PRO A 620 -15.70 14.91 -38.50
C PRO A 620 -15.20 16.28 -38.02
N SER A 621 -16.00 16.98 -37.22
CA SER A 621 -15.68 18.25 -36.57
C SER A 621 -16.00 18.20 -35.07
N GLY A 622 -15.46 19.15 -34.31
CA GLY A 622 -15.67 19.23 -32.88
C GLY A 622 -14.65 18.45 -32.07
N SER A 623 -14.60 18.76 -30.78
CA SER A 623 -13.70 18.16 -29.79
C SER A 623 -14.39 17.00 -29.10
N ILE A 624 -13.70 15.88 -28.97
CA ILE A 624 -14.26 14.62 -28.48
C ILE A 624 -13.60 14.26 -27.16
N LEU A 625 -14.40 13.90 -26.15
CA LEU A 625 -13.93 13.29 -24.91
C LEU A 625 -14.34 11.82 -24.87
N ILE A 626 -13.36 10.95 -24.64
CA ILE A 626 -13.56 9.51 -24.42
C ILE A 626 -13.16 9.20 -22.98
N VAL A 627 -14.13 8.73 -22.18
CA VAL A 627 -13.93 8.32 -20.79
C VAL A 627 -13.98 6.80 -20.68
N GLY A 628 -12.93 6.21 -20.13
CA GLY A 628 -12.85 4.76 -19.95
C GLY A 628 -11.91 4.38 -18.82
N HIS A 629 -11.09 3.36 -19.08
CA HIS A 629 -10.18 2.75 -18.12
C HIS A 629 -8.74 3.23 -18.35
N SER A 630 -7.79 2.85 -17.48
CA SER A 630 -6.36 3.21 -17.62
C SER A 630 -5.84 2.91 -19.03
N SER A 631 -6.24 1.77 -19.59
CA SER A 631 -5.85 1.33 -20.93
C SER A 631 -6.40 2.18 -22.07
N THR A 632 -7.43 3.00 -21.83
CA THR A 632 -8.05 3.83 -22.88
C THR A 632 -7.07 4.85 -23.43
N LEU A 633 -6.21 5.42 -22.59
CA LEU A 633 -5.22 6.42 -23.00
C LEU A 633 -4.21 5.83 -24.01
N GLU A 634 -3.84 4.56 -23.87
CA GLU A 634 -2.91 3.84 -24.76
C GLU A 634 -3.65 3.24 -25.97
N THR A 635 -4.66 2.41 -25.70
CA THR A 635 -5.32 1.57 -26.72
C THR A 635 -6.16 2.37 -27.72
N CYS A 636 -6.63 3.57 -27.35
CA CYS A 636 -7.32 4.47 -28.28
C CYS A 636 -6.38 5.47 -28.97
N SER A 637 -5.11 5.58 -28.56
CA SER A 637 -4.16 6.55 -29.14
C SER A 637 -3.06 5.91 -30.00
N TYR A 638 -2.69 4.64 -29.75
CA TYR A 638 -1.48 4.06 -30.32
C TYR A 638 -1.45 4.13 -31.85
N GLU A 639 -2.54 3.76 -32.54
CA GLU A 639 -2.61 3.76 -34.00
C GLU A 639 -2.62 5.20 -34.56
N LEU A 640 -3.34 6.11 -33.89
CA LEU A 640 -3.37 7.53 -34.27
C LEU A 640 -1.96 8.15 -34.20
N LEU A 641 -1.15 7.71 -33.24
CA LEU A 641 0.24 8.13 -33.05
C LEU A 641 1.23 7.35 -33.91
N GLY A 642 0.78 6.42 -34.76
CA GLY A 642 1.62 5.59 -35.62
C GLY A 642 2.49 4.59 -34.86
N ARG A 643 2.03 4.14 -33.67
CA ARG A 643 2.70 3.13 -32.84
C ARG A 643 2.11 1.75 -33.08
N SER A 644 2.80 0.71 -32.64
CA SER A 644 2.31 -0.67 -32.65
C SER A 644 1.68 -1.05 -31.30
N PRO A 645 0.75 -2.03 -31.25
CA PRO A 645 0.27 -2.59 -30.00
C PRO A 645 1.42 -3.08 -29.11
N ARG A 646 1.30 -2.86 -27.80
CA ARG A 646 2.26 -3.41 -26.84
C ARG A 646 1.97 -4.87 -26.53
N GLN A 647 3.01 -5.58 -26.11
CA GLN A 647 2.84 -6.90 -25.49
C GLN A 647 2.08 -6.78 -24.16
N PRO A 648 1.35 -7.82 -23.73
CA PRO A 648 0.52 -7.78 -22.52
C PRO A 648 1.26 -7.28 -21.27
N GLU A 649 2.49 -7.73 -21.06
CA GLU A 649 3.30 -7.39 -19.89
C GLU A 649 3.66 -5.89 -19.87
N GLU A 650 4.01 -5.33 -21.04
CA GLU A 650 4.32 -3.91 -21.19
C GLU A 650 3.08 -3.05 -21.04
N MET A 651 1.95 -3.48 -21.61
CA MET A 651 0.66 -2.82 -21.40
C MET A 651 0.37 -2.75 -19.90
N MET A 652 0.46 -3.86 -19.18
CA MET A 652 0.19 -3.89 -17.74
C MET A 652 1.13 -2.99 -16.93
N LYS A 653 2.42 -2.93 -17.28
CA LYS A 653 3.37 -1.99 -16.65
C LYS A 653 2.95 -0.53 -16.86
N LEU A 654 2.49 -0.18 -18.05
CA LEU A 654 1.99 1.16 -18.35
C LEU A 654 0.70 1.47 -17.58
N LEU A 655 -0.28 0.56 -17.57
CA LEU A 655 -1.59 0.82 -16.94
C LEU A 655 -1.48 1.19 -15.46
N ARG A 656 -0.48 0.64 -14.76
CA ARG A 656 -0.19 0.93 -13.34
C ARG A 656 0.31 2.35 -13.10
N LYS A 657 0.86 3.02 -14.13
CA LYS A 657 1.38 4.39 -14.05
C LYS A 657 0.33 5.46 -14.33
N ILE A 658 -0.86 5.07 -14.79
CA ILE A 658 -1.93 6.00 -15.18
C ILE A 658 -2.86 6.21 -13.99
N PRO A 659 -2.82 7.34 -13.26
CA PRO A 659 -3.65 7.58 -12.07
C PRO A 659 -5.12 7.83 -12.43
N TYR A 660 -6.00 7.91 -11.41
CA TYR A 660 -7.40 8.31 -11.59
C TYR A 660 -7.51 9.68 -12.27
N CYS A 661 -8.55 9.84 -13.09
CA CYS A 661 -8.78 11.06 -13.88
C CYS A 661 -7.62 11.50 -14.78
N ALA A 662 -6.60 10.65 -15.00
CA ALA A 662 -5.53 10.94 -15.96
C ALA A 662 -6.13 11.20 -17.35
N LEU A 663 -5.71 12.30 -17.97
CA LEU A 663 -6.22 12.79 -19.24
C LEU A 663 -5.06 13.01 -20.21
N THR A 664 -5.17 12.41 -21.40
CA THR A 664 -4.27 12.67 -22.53
C THR A 664 -5.02 13.47 -23.58
N HIS A 665 -4.42 14.58 -24.02
CA HIS A 665 -4.96 15.42 -25.08
C HIS A 665 -4.19 15.18 -26.38
N LEU A 666 -4.90 14.75 -27.40
CA LEU A 666 -4.41 14.57 -28.76
C LEU A 666 -4.99 15.66 -29.65
N THR A 667 -4.15 16.22 -30.51
CA THR A 667 -4.57 17.21 -31.50
C THR A 667 -4.19 16.77 -32.91
N CYS A 668 -5.05 17.04 -33.88
CA CYS A 668 -4.81 16.82 -35.29
C CYS A 668 -5.05 18.14 -36.02
N ASP A 669 -3.97 18.73 -36.51
CA ASP A 669 -4.02 19.94 -37.31
C ASP A 669 -3.94 19.57 -38.81
N PRO A 670 -5.00 19.82 -39.59
CA PRO A 670 -5.01 19.55 -41.02
C PRO A 670 -3.89 20.25 -41.79
N ASP A 671 -3.42 21.42 -41.31
CA ASP A 671 -2.36 22.19 -41.95
C ASP A 671 -0.96 21.56 -41.75
N THR A 672 -0.82 20.69 -40.74
CA THR A 672 0.43 19.95 -40.43
C THR A 672 0.47 18.55 -41.05
N GLY A 673 -0.39 18.27 -42.03
CA GLY A 673 -0.48 16.96 -42.71
C GLY A 673 -1.43 15.97 -42.03
N GLY A 674 -2.31 16.44 -41.14
CA GLY A 674 -3.38 15.63 -40.55
C GLY A 674 -2.92 14.53 -39.59
N LYS A 675 -1.71 14.62 -39.06
CA LYS A 675 -1.17 13.64 -38.10
C LYS A 675 -1.62 13.99 -36.68
N TRP A 676 -2.04 12.97 -35.92
CA TRP A 676 -2.33 13.14 -34.50
C TRP A 676 -1.05 13.27 -33.68
N THR A 677 -1.03 14.21 -32.74
CA THR A 677 0.09 14.46 -31.82
C THR A 677 -0.41 14.68 -30.41
N VAL A 678 0.42 14.35 -29.41
CA VAL A 678 0.10 14.56 -27.98
C VAL A 678 0.46 15.98 -27.59
N VAL A 679 -0.49 16.69 -26.98
CA VAL A 679 -0.25 18.00 -26.36
C VAL A 679 0.46 17.78 -25.02
N GLN A 680 1.67 18.33 -24.89
CA GLN A 680 2.57 18.05 -23.77
C GLN A 680 2.25 18.84 -22.50
N THR A 681 1.71 20.04 -22.63
CA THR A 681 1.47 20.92 -21.47
C THR A 681 0.20 21.73 -21.63
N HIS A 682 -0.48 21.94 -20.50
CA HIS A 682 -1.65 22.79 -20.34
C HIS A 682 -1.38 23.79 -19.23
N ALA A 683 -1.87 25.02 -19.37
CA ALA A 683 -1.78 26.06 -18.36
C ALA A 683 -3.17 26.72 -18.24
N PRO A 684 -3.96 26.43 -17.18
CA PRO A 684 -3.60 25.68 -15.95
C PRO A 684 -3.46 24.15 -16.14
N PRO A 685 -2.76 23.43 -15.23
CA PRO A 685 -2.58 21.98 -15.32
C PRO A 685 -3.92 21.24 -15.22
N LEU A 686 -4.07 20.17 -16.00
CA LEU A 686 -5.26 19.30 -15.99
C LEU A 686 -5.13 18.08 -15.07
N SER A 687 -3.93 17.83 -14.54
CA SER A 687 -3.66 16.70 -13.64
C SER A 687 -4.08 17.01 -12.21
N VAL A 688 -4.76 16.07 -11.56
CA VAL A 688 -5.10 16.13 -10.14
C VAL A 688 -4.15 15.24 -9.35
N THR A 689 -3.45 15.81 -8.35
CA THR A 689 -2.55 15.06 -7.46
C THR A 689 -2.92 15.34 -6.01
N HIS A 690 -3.19 14.29 -5.24
CA HIS A 690 -3.46 14.40 -3.80
C HIS A 690 -2.96 13.16 -3.04
N SER A 691 -2.82 13.27 -1.72
CA SER A 691 -2.48 12.14 -0.84
C SER A 691 -3.72 11.36 -0.43
N THR A 692 -3.52 10.17 0.16
CA THR A 692 -4.59 9.41 0.81
C THR A 692 -4.98 10.05 2.15
N ASN A 693 -6.21 9.79 2.61
CA ASN A 693 -6.69 10.18 3.93
C ASN A 693 -7.17 8.94 4.69
N GLN A 694 -6.74 8.79 5.95
CA GLN A 694 -7.03 7.59 6.74
C GLN A 694 -8.40 7.65 7.40
N THR A 695 -9.02 6.48 7.59
CA THR A 695 -10.27 6.39 8.37
C THR A 695 -9.97 6.67 9.84
N PHE A 696 -10.74 7.57 10.45
CA PHE A 696 -10.60 7.90 11.87
C PHE A 696 -11.63 7.14 12.72
N ASP A 697 -11.17 6.35 13.70
CA ASP A 697 -12.04 5.71 14.69
C ASP A 697 -12.04 6.50 16.00
N THR A 698 -13.18 7.12 16.32
CA THR A 698 -13.39 7.89 17.57
C THR A 698 -13.11 7.08 18.84
N LYS A 699 -13.17 5.75 18.82
CA LYS A 699 -12.89 4.88 19.98
C LYS A 699 -11.46 5.01 20.49
N ILE A 700 -10.52 5.43 19.65
CA ILE A 700 -9.13 5.65 20.10
C ILE A 700 -9.04 6.73 21.18
N LEU A 701 -10.00 7.65 21.23
CA LEU A 701 -10.07 8.70 22.25
C LEU A 701 -10.74 8.22 23.56
N GLN A 702 -11.50 7.12 23.52
CA GLN A 702 -12.24 6.60 24.66
C GLN A 702 -11.40 5.66 25.54
N ASN A 703 -10.19 5.31 25.12
CA ASN A 703 -9.26 4.48 25.90
C ASN A 703 -8.44 5.28 26.94
N TYR A 704 -8.86 6.52 27.25
CA TYR A 704 -8.31 7.36 28.32
C TYR A 704 -9.34 7.56 29.44
N THR A 705 -9.69 6.50 30.14
CA THR A 705 -10.29 6.59 31.49
C THR A 705 -9.78 5.42 32.33
N ASP A 706 -8.87 5.77 33.24
CA ASP A 706 -8.36 5.10 34.45
C ASP A 706 -8.11 3.59 34.47
#